data_AF-A0AAD4BDC3-F1
#
_entry.id   AF-A0AAD4BDC3-F1
#
_cell.length_a   1.000
_cell.length_b   1.000
_cell.length_c   1.000
_cell.angle_alpha   90.00
_cell.angle_beta   90.00
_cell.angle_gamma   90.00
#
_symmetry.space_group_name_H-M   'P 1'
#
loop_
_entity.id
_entity.type
_entity.pdbx_description
1 polymer ?
#
loop_
_entity_poly.entity_id
_entity_poly.type
_entity_poly.pdbx_seq_one_letter_code
_entity_poly.pdbx_strand_id
1 'polypeptide(L)'
;MQFYGPHDKYYRRHHSKLTALPCDEHGNLLPPGTPPAASVNDQNNWFPYDNQVQFKTTEFLYSKCHLSANKIDALLDLWAASLYPHGAEPPFKDHRHPHKVIDVMVTGDVKWQCFSVNYTGEIPTKNPPDWMLNKYDIWFRDPCQVVHKILGNPSFANEMDLSPFEEYSTDDQTRQYKDFMSGDWAWEQADIIAEGDESTVGSTFVPIILGSDKTTVSVATGNNEYYPLYLSVGNVRNNVQHAHCDAIVLIGFLAIPKTTNEHSSDANFHAFHRQLFHSSLSFILQSLKPAMTTPEVVKYGDGFFRCMIYSLGPYIADYEEQVLLTCIVCGWCARCRAPRNNLDEDALDRTREFNEALFEETDMDTMWTEYGIIGDLVPFMNDFPGANIHQLIALDILHQLIKGCFKDHLVDWICAYISANHSKKNANRILDDIDRRIVVVAPFTGLQCFPQGRHFKQWTGDDSKALMKVYITAIKGYVPAEIVRTLRALLDFCYLVRRHIISAKALQEIEDALARFYNYQQVFMSGDKPVVATFSLPRQHAAKHYPSLIRLFGAPNGLCSSITKCKHIKAVKEPWRCSNKFQALSQMLRTNQHLNKIAAAHVDFESRKMLRGNCLSSAIDILAQTMAADSDNHEDNGGNAGSNVPHEVTMKLSRTPQRRRSHTLPALAVEIGVFNLVDLTWWFLFGQYNPDDARDPMEICLSNCPRYDGRINVYNSACARFFAPSDLSDCVFVTTNADDLDATDMHAFDITRILAFFAFTCQDGKHFPCAIGNHPDEDMGMWMVQPANLPNCSPYYAVIHLDSIYHTAHLIPVYGMDHIPRNIKPHNCYDAFRAFYVNKYVDHHAFEIAS
;
A
#
# COMPACT_ATOMS: atom_id res chain seq x y z
N MET A 1 -14.99 17.39 -21.94
CA MET A 1 -14.23 17.62 -20.70
C MET A 1 -15.20 17.56 -19.55
N GLN A 2 -14.80 17.04 -18.40
CA GLN A 2 -15.62 17.00 -17.18
C GLN A 2 -14.81 17.60 -16.04
N PHE A 3 -15.29 18.69 -15.46
CA PHE A 3 -14.70 19.33 -14.29
C PHE A 3 -15.19 18.64 -13.01
N TYR A 4 -14.34 18.59 -11.97
CA TYR A 4 -14.67 18.03 -10.67
C TYR A 4 -13.67 18.46 -9.58
N GLY A 5 -14.00 18.11 -8.33
CA GLY A 5 -13.19 18.41 -7.14
C GLY A 5 -13.62 19.71 -6.46
N PRO A 6 -12.97 20.08 -5.33
CA PRO A 6 -13.23 21.36 -4.67
C PRO A 6 -12.98 22.51 -5.64
N HIS A 7 -13.96 23.40 -5.81
CA HIS A 7 -13.90 24.54 -6.73
C HIS A 7 -13.57 24.18 -8.19
N ASP A 8 -13.94 22.97 -8.63
CA ASP A 8 -13.67 22.45 -9.99
C ASP A 8 -12.17 22.43 -10.38
N LYS A 9 -11.27 22.32 -9.37
CA LYS A 9 -9.80 22.37 -9.53
C LYS A 9 -9.16 21.35 -10.48
N TYR A 10 -9.93 20.38 -10.99
CA TYR A 10 -9.45 19.36 -11.92
C TYR A 10 -10.45 19.13 -13.06
N TYR A 11 -9.94 18.75 -14.24
CA TYR A 11 -10.77 18.27 -15.34
C TYR A 11 -10.24 16.99 -15.98
N ARG A 12 -11.16 16.17 -16.47
CA ARG A 12 -10.87 14.96 -17.25
C ARG A 12 -11.22 15.13 -18.73
N ARG A 13 -10.37 14.62 -19.61
CA ARG A 13 -10.68 14.29 -21.01
C ARG A 13 -10.82 12.78 -21.11
N HIS A 14 -11.96 12.27 -21.54
CA HIS A 14 -12.14 10.83 -21.77
C HIS A 14 -11.86 10.49 -23.23
N HIS A 15 -11.43 9.25 -23.48
CA HIS A 15 -11.15 8.74 -24.81
C HIS A 15 -12.41 8.78 -25.70
N SER A 16 -12.25 9.22 -26.96
CA SER A 16 -13.39 9.58 -27.83
C SER A 16 -14.09 8.37 -28.47
N LYS A 17 -13.35 7.28 -28.74
CA LYS A 17 -13.87 6.07 -29.39
C LYS A 17 -14.39 5.06 -28.35
N LEU A 18 -13.50 4.49 -27.54
CA LEU A 18 -13.84 3.60 -26.41
C LEU A 18 -14.45 4.37 -25.21
N THR A 19 -15.77 4.54 -25.23
CA THR A 19 -16.54 5.37 -24.30
C THR A 19 -17.37 4.59 -23.27
N ALA A 20 -17.27 3.25 -23.24
CA ALA A 20 -17.96 2.37 -22.29
C ALA A 20 -19.50 2.57 -22.22
N LEU A 21 -20.13 2.67 -23.40
CA LEU A 21 -21.56 2.94 -23.55
C LEU A 21 -22.41 1.78 -22.99
N PRO A 22 -23.47 2.06 -22.20
CA PRO A 22 -24.42 1.05 -21.78
C PRO A 22 -25.18 0.40 -22.95
N CYS A 23 -25.33 -0.91 -22.90
CA CYS A 23 -26.15 -1.70 -23.81
C CYS A 23 -27.15 -2.61 -23.07
N ASP A 24 -28.03 -3.27 -23.83
CA ASP A 24 -28.86 -4.38 -23.34
C ASP A 24 -28.10 -5.73 -23.33
N GLU A 25 -28.78 -6.80 -22.91
CA GLU A 25 -28.21 -8.16 -22.88
C GLU A 25 -27.98 -8.79 -24.27
N HIS A 26 -28.23 -8.05 -25.36
CA HIS A 26 -27.96 -8.44 -26.74
C HIS A 26 -26.91 -7.54 -27.41
N GLY A 27 -26.38 -6.53 -26.70
CA GLY A 27 -25.38 -5.59 -27.20
C GLY A 27 -25.93 -4.33 -27.87
N ASN A 28 -27.26 -4.11 -27.90
CA ASN A 28 -27.84 -2.90 -28.46
C ASN A 28 -27.64 -1.71 -27.51
N LEU A 29 -27.14 -0.59 -28.00
CA LEU A 29 -26.89 0.61 -27.19
C LEU A 29 -28.18 1.18 -26.58
N LEU A 30 -28.15 1.51 -25.30
CA LEU A 30 -29.28 2.10 -24.58
C LEU A 30 -29.38 3.61 -24.82
N PRO A 31 -30.60 4.19 -24.88
CA PRO A 31 -30.79 5.64 -24.91
C PRO A 31 -30.16 6.34 -23.69
N PRO A 32 -29.58 7.54 -23.85
CA PRO A 32 -29.05 8.32 -22.72
C PRO A 32 -30.11 8.55 -21.63
N GLY A 33 -29.73 8.33 -20.38
CA GLY A 33 -30.64 8.46 -19.22
C GLY A 33 -31.54 7.26 -18.94
N THR A 34 -31.41 6.15 -19.69
CA THR A 34 -32.08 4.88 -19.36
C THR A 34 -31.63 4.41 -17.96
N PRO A 35 -32.54 4.07 -17.03
CA PRO A 35 -32.17 3.53 -15.72
C PRO A 35 -31.59 2.11 -15.83
N PRO A 36 -30.74 1.67 -14.89
CA PRO A 36 -30.23 0.30 -14.90
C PRO A 36 -31.37 -0.72 -14.75
N ALA A 37 -31.24 -1.87 -15.40
CA ALA A 37 -32.25 -2.91 -15.38
C ALA A 37 -32.49 -3.39 -13.93
N ALA A 38 -33.73 -3.22 -13.46
CA ALA A 38 -34.11 -3.52 -12.08
C ALA A 38 -33.74 -4.97 -11.73
N SER A 39 -32.83 -5.14 -10.76
CA SER A 39 -32.50 -6.46 -10.26
C SER A 39 -33.70 -7.06 -9.53
N VAL A 40 -33.91 -8.36 -9.70
CA VAL A 40 -34.96 -9.12 -9.00
C VAL A 40 -34.51 -9.35 -7.55
N ASN A 41 -34.42 -8.25 -6.80
CA ASN A 41 -34.05 -8.24 -5.39
C ASN A 41 -35.24 -8.75 -4.57
N ASP A 42 -35.29 -10.07 -4.37
CA ASP A 42 -35.91 -10.60 -3.17
C ASP A 42 -35.08 -10.10 -1.97
N GLN A 43 -35.65 -9.14 -1.25
CA GLN A 43 -35.01 -8.44 -0.14
C GLN A 43 -34.94 -9.30 1.14
N ASN A 44 -35.62 -10.45 1.16
CA ASN A 44 -35.68 -11.35 2.32
C ASN A 44 -34.98 -12.70 2.07
N ASN A 45 -34.58 -13.01 0.83
CA ASN A 45 -33.96 -14.29 0.49
C ASN A 45 -32.49 -14.40 0.94
N TRP A 46 -32.28 -15.11 2.05
CA TRP A 46 -30.97 -15.40 2.63
C TRP A 46 -30.22 -16.58 1.99
N PHE A 47 -30.81 -17.27 1.01
CA PHE A 47 -30.30 -18.53 0.45
C PHE A 47 -28.82 -18.43 0.03
N PRO A 48 -27.96 -19.41 0.37
CA PRO A 48 -28.28 -20.71 0.98
C PRO A 48 -28.33 -20.73 2.51
N TYR A 49 -28.34 -19.57 3.17
CA TYR A 49 -28.61 -19.47 4.61
C TYR A 49 -30.11 -19.25 4.87
N ASP A 50 -30.58 -19.63 6.05
CA ASP A 50 -31.97 -19.40 6.47
C ASP A 50 -32.21 -17.95 6.95
N ASN A 51 -31.18 -17.26 7.44
CA ASN A 51 -31.27 -15.93 8.04
C ASN A 51 -29.91 -15.22 8.21
N GLN A 52 -29.95 -13.93 8.60
CA GLN A 52 -28.79 -13.09 8.91
C GLN A 52 -27.85 -13.70 9.97
N VAL A 53 -28.41 -14.37 10.99
CA VAL A 53 -27.64 -14.95 12.10
C VAL A 53 -26.75 -16.08 11.59
N GLN A 54 -27.29 -17.01 10.79
CA GLN A 54 -26.50 -18.06 10.15
C GLN A 54 -25.38 -17.51 9.27
N PHE A 55 -25.67 -16.53 8.41
CA PHE A 55 -24.65 -15.92 7.55
C PHE A 55 -23.54 -15.26 8.40
N LYS A 56 -23.91 -14.43 9.39
CA LYS A 56 -22.95 -13.72 10.24
C LYS A 56 -22.18 -14.67 11.17
N THR A 57 -22.78 -15.78 11.61
CA THR A 57 -22.08 -16.87 12.30
C THR A 57 -21.05 -17.52 11.38
N THR A 58 -21.40 -17.86 10.13
CA THR A 58 -20.44 -18.42 9.16
C THR A 58 -19.29 -17.47 8.87
N GLU A 59 -19.58 -16.19 8.60
CA GLU A 59 -18.58 -15.15 8.40
C GLU A 59 -17.63 -15.03 9.61
N PHE A 60 -18.18 -15.03 10.83
CA PHE A 60 -17.39 -14.89 12.04
C PHE A 60 -16.47 -16.11 12.28
N LEU A 61 -17.03 -17.32 12.28
CA LEU A 61 -16.28 -18.54 12.61
C LEU A 61 -15.22 -18.87 11.54
N TYR A 62 -15.55 -18.68 10.26
CA TYR A 62 -14.71 -19.09 9.14
C TYR A 62 -13.76 -17.98 8.67
N SER A 63 -14.27 -16.77 8.44
CA SER A 63 -13.51 -15.67 7.81
C SER A 63 -12.87 -14.69 8.79
N LYS A 64 -13.33 -14.62 10.05
CA LYS A 64 -12.79 -13.68 11.07
C LYS A 64 -12.02 -14.37 12.19
N CYS A 65 -12.41 -15.57 12.59
CA CYS A 65 -11.77 -16.33 13.67
C CYS A 65 -11.00 -17.58 13.23
N HIS A 66 -11.18 -18.04 11.99
CA HIS A 66 -10.54 -19.23 11.41
C HIS A 66 -10.56 -20.46 12.36
N LEU A 67 -11.71 -20.74 12.96
CA LEU A 67 -11.84 -21.82 13.94
C LEU A 67 -11.73 -23.19 13.28
N SER A 68 -11.05 -24.13 13.95
CA SER A 68 -11.02 -25.52 13.54
C SER A 68 -12.38 -26.20 13.79
N ALA A 69 -12.69 -27.25 13.01
CA ALA A 69 -13.92 -28.04 13.13
C ALA A 69 -14.31 -28.35 14.60
N ASN A 70 -13.39 -28.91 15.38
CA ASN A 70 -13.62 -29.26 16.78
C ASN A 70 -13.98 -28.05 17.68
N LYS A 71 -13.48 -26.84 17.35
CA LYS A 71 -13.84 -25.60 18.07
C LYS A 71 -15.22 -25.07 17.65
N ILE A 72 -15.58 -25.25 16.38
CA ILE A 72 -16.92 -24.94 15.88
C ILE A 72 -17.94 -25.87 16.52
N ASP A 73 -17.68 -27.19 16.52
CA ASP A 73 -18.55 -28.19 17.16
C ASP A 73 -18.75 -27.89 18.65
N ALA A 74 -17.67 -27.62 19.39
CA ALA A 74 -17.75 -27.29 20.83
C ALA A 74 -18.50 -25.98 21.11
N LEU A 75 -18.43 -24.98 20.20
CA LEU A 75 -19.21 -23.76 20.34
C LEU A 75 -20.70 -23.99 20.05
N LEU A 76 -21.01 -24.78 19.01
CA LEU A 76 -22.40 -25.09 18.63
C LEU A 76 -23.08 -25.99 19.67
N ASP A 77 -22.35 -26.90 20.33
CA ASP A 77 -22.83 -27.70 21.46
C ASP A 77 -23.21 -26.84 22.67
N LEU A 78 -22.35 -25.89 23.06
CA LEU A 78 -22.66 -24.89 24.10
C LEU A 78 -23.86 -24.00 23.73
N TRP A 79 -24.01 -23.67 22.45
CA TRP A 79 -25.13 -22.88 21.97
C TRP A 79 -26.44 -23.68 21.96
N ALA A 80 -26.39 -24.96 21.56
CA ALA A 80 -27.51 -25.89 21.65
C ALA A 80 -27.96 -26.08 23.11
N ALA A 81 -27.01 -26.33 24.02
CA ALA A 81 -27.29 -26.52 25.44
C ALA A 81 -27.94 -25.30 26.11
N SER A 82 -27.64 -24.08 25.66
CA SER A 82 -28.25 -22.84 26.16
C SER A 82 -29.61 -22.51 25.53
N LEU A 83 -29.90 -22.99 24.31
CA LEU A 83 -31.16 -22.76 23.61
C LEU A 83 -32.21 -23.86 23.84
N TYR A 84 -31.77 -25.09 24.16
CA TYR A 84 -32.63 -26.25 24.42
C TYR A 84 -33.75 -26.00 25.47
N PRO A 85 -33.51 -25.32 26.61
CA PRO A 85 -34.57 -25.01 27.59
C PRO A 85 -35.67 -24.08 27.06
N HIS A 86 -35.42 -23.39 25.95
CA HIS A 86 -36.33 -22.44 25.31
C HIS A 86 -37.00 -23.02 24.05
N GLY A 87 -36.72 -24.28 23.70
CA GLY A 87 -37.25 -24.92 22.49
C GLY A 87 -36.67 -24.36 21.18
N ALA A 88 -35.52 -23.66 21.25
CA ALA A 88 -34.85 -23.07 20.10
C ALA A 88 -33.62 -23.90 19.67
N GLU A 89 -33.28 -23.81 18.38
CA GLU A 89 -32.10 -24.49 17.80
C GLU A 89 -30.92 -23.51 17.59
N PRO A 90 -29.66 -23.98 17.69
CA PRO A 90 -28.49 -23.18 17.33
C PRO A 90 -28.47 -22.89 15.81
N PRO A 91 -27.74 -21.85 15.34
CA PRO A 91 -27.69 -21.52 13.92
C PRO A 91 -27.21 -22.68 13.02
N PHE A 92 -26.35 -23.56 13.55
CA PHE A 92 -25.87 -24.76 12.87
C PHE A 92 -25.77 -25.94 13.85
N LYS A 93 -25.92 -27.17 13.34
CA LYS A 93 -25.86 -28.41 14.13
C LYS A 93 -24.44 -28.88 14.45
N ASP A 94 -23.54 -28.72 13.49
CA ASP A 94 -22.12 -29.11 13.55
C ASP A 94 -21.33 -28.25 12.56
N HIS A 95 -20.00 -28.38 12.52
CA HIS A 95 -19.15 -27.71 11.53
C HIS A 95 -19.44 -28.11 10.06
N ARG A 96 -20.12 -29.24 9.83
CA ARG A 96 -20.40 -29.76 8.49
C ARG A 96 -21.57 -29.02 7.86
N HIS A 97 -22.52 -28.52 8.66
CA HIS A 97 -23.64 -27.73 8.16
C HIS A 97 -23.19 -26.43 7.45
N PRO A 98 -22.44 -25.50 8.07
CA PRO A 98 -21.99 -24.28 7.39
C PRO A 98 -21.04 -24.59 6.23
N HIS A 99 -20.18 -25.61 6.33
CA HIS A 99 -19.34 -26.04 5.19
C HIS A 99 -20.18 -26.45 3.98
N LYS A 100 -21.26 -27.24 4.17
CA LYS A 100 -22.19 -27.60 3.08
C LYS A 100 -22.90 -26.37 2.49
N VAL A 101 -23.34 -25.45 3.34
CA VAL A 101 -24.00 -24.20 2.92
C VAL A 101 -23.04 -23.36 2.04
N ILE A 102 -21.76 -23.27 2.41
CA ILE A 102 -20.73 -22.63 1.56
C ILE A 102 -20.48 -23.44 0.28
N ASP A 103 -20.38 -24.77 0.36
CA ASP A 103 -20.12 -25.63 -0.82
C ASP A 103 -21.19 -25.41 -1.92
N VAL A 104 -22.49 -25.38 -1.55
CA VAL A 104 -23.60 -25.22 -2.50
C VAL A 104 -23.81 -23.79 -3.01
N MET A 105 -23.22 -22.79 -2.37
CA MET A 105 -23.44 -21.38 -2.72
C MET A 105 -22.87 -21.03 -4.09
N VAL A 106 -23.70 -20.50 -4.99
CA VAL A 106 -23.29 -20.11 -6.36
C VAL A 106 -22.67 -18.69 -6.38
N THR A 107 -23.09 -17.82 -5.45
CA THR A 107 -22.53 -16.47 -5.27
C THR A 107 -21.03 -16.55 -4.94
N GLY A 108 -20.20 -15.86 -5.72
CA GLY A 108 -18.74 -15.89 -5.61
C GLY A 108 -18.05 -17.17 -6.10
N ASP A 109 -18.76 -18.17 -6.60
CA ASP A 109 -18.13 -19.41 -7.07
C ASP A 109 -17.52 -19.24 -8.47
N VAL A 110 -16.19 -19.30 -8.53
CA VAL A 110 -15.46 -19.69 -9.75
C VAL A 110 -14.62 -20.91 -9.37
N LYS A 111 -14.91 -22.04 -10.01
CA LYS A 111 -14.39 -23.35 -9.60
C LYS A 111 -12.91 -23.50 -9.96
N TRP A 112 -12.20 -24.18 -9.08
CA TRP A 112 -10.85 -24.67 -9.39
C TRP A 112 -10.91 -25.77 -10.44
N GLN A 113 -10.08 -25.60 -11.47
CA GLN A 113 -9.81 -26.56 -12.53
C GLN A 113 -8.36 -27.04 -12.39
N CYS A 114 -8.04 -28.18 -13.00
CA CYS A 114 -6.67 -28.70 -13.06
C CYS A 114 -6.38 -29.16 -14.49
N PHE A 115 -5.22 -28.78 -15.00
CA PHE A 115 -4.58 -29.44 -16.14
C PHE A 115 -3.20 -29.93 -15.69
N SER A 116 -2.48 -30.61 -16.59
CA SER A 116 -1.20 -31.19 -16.25
C SER A 116 -0.22 -31.14 -17.40
N VAL A 117 1.04 -30.93 -17.09
CA VAL A 117 2.15 -30.91 -18.05
C VAL A 117 3.16 -31.98 -17.67
N ASN A 118 3.73 -32.65 -18.67
CA ASN A 118 4.82 -33.61 -18.55
C ASN A 118 6.00 -33.15 -19.43
N TYR A 119 7.20 -33.63 -19.17
CA TYR A 119 8.31 -33.49 -20.12
C TYR A 119 8.11 -34.43 -21.32
N THR A 120 8.44 -33.95 -22.52
CA THR A 120 8.21 -34.67 -23.80
C THR A 120 9.45 -34.78 -24.68
N GLY A 121 10.61 -34.36 -24.20
CA GLY A 121 11.90 -34.52 -24.90
C GLY A 121 12.47 -35.93 -24.74
N GLU A 122 13.72 -36.13 -25.17
CA GLU A 122 14.40 -37.42 -24.98
C GLU A 122 14.64 -37.73 -23.49
N ILE A 123 14.34 -38.96 -23.08
CA ILE A 123 14.47 -39.45 -21.70
C ILE A 123 15.58 -40.50 -21.63
N PRO A 124 16.57 -40.37 -20.73
CA PRO A 124 17.67 -41.34 -20.59
C PRO A 124 17.19 -42.77 -20.31
N THR A 125 17.71 -43.74 -21.06
CA THR A 125 17.36 -45.18 -20.90
C THR A 125 17.95 -45.84 -19.66
N LYS A 126 18.81 -45.13 -18.91
CA LYS A 126 19.36 -45.52 -17.61
C LYS A 126 19.25 -44.34 -16.66
N ASN A 127 18.73 -44.59 -15.47
CA ASN A 127 18.54 -43.59 -14.40
C ASN A 127 17.98 -42.25 -14.91
N PRO A 128 16.82 -42.23 -15.60
CA PRO A 128 16.18 -40.98 -16.00
C PRO A 128 15.90 -40.12 -14.76
N PRO A 129 16.18 -38.80 -14.79
CA PRO A 129 15.86 -37.90 -13.70
C PRO A 129 14.35 -37.90 -13.40
N ASP A 130 13.97 -37.95 -12.12
CA ASP A 130 12.56 -37.91 -11.69
C ASP A 130 11.78 -36.77 -12.35
N TRP A 131 12.43 -35.62 -12.57
CA TRP A 131 11.79 -34.44 -13.15
C TRP A 131 11.30 -34.66 -14.59
N MET A 132 11.91 -35.57 -15.35
CA MET A 132 11.47 -35.96 -16.70
C MET A 132 10.30 -36.96 -16.69
N LEU A 133 10.17 -37.75 -15.62
CA LEU A 133 9.09 -38.74 -15.46
C LEU A 133 7.86 -38.17 -14.74
N ASN A 134 8.05 -37.11 -13.95
CA ASN A 134 7.01 -36.51 -13.13
C ASN A 134 5.93 -35.81 -13.96
N LYS A 135 4.70 -35.92 -13.44
CA LYS A 135 3.52 -35.19 -13.90
C LYS A 135 3.34 -33.94 -13.05
N TYR A 136 3.23 -32.78 -13.70
CA TYR A 136 3.07 -31.49 -13.03
C TYR A 136 1.63 -31.00 -13.14
N ASP A 137 0.88 -31.10 -12.06
CA ASP A 137 -0.51 -30.63 -11.99
C ASP A 137 -0.54 -29.12 -11.68
N ILE A 138 -1.20 -28.35 -12.56
CA ILE A 138 -1.40 -26.90 -12.41
C ILE A 138 -2.87 -26.62 -12.11
N TRP A 139 -3.12 -25.96 -10.99
CA TRP A 139 -4.47 -25.65 -10.50
C TRP A 139 -4.80 -24.19 -10.78
N PHE A 140 -5.94 -23.93 -11.43
CA PHE A 140 -6.33 -22.59 -11.84
C PHE A 140 -7.84 -22.34 -11.75
N ARG A 141 -8.23 -21.08 -11.88
CA ARG A 141 -9.61 -20.62 -12.06
C ARG A 141 -9.68 -19.86 -13.38
N ASP A 142 -10.76 -20.05 -14.12
CA ASP A 142 -10.98 -19.41 -15.42
C ASP A 142 -10.87 -17.87 -15.30
N PRO A 143 -9.85 -17.23 -15.92
CA PRO A 143 -9.64 -15.80 -15.82
C PRO A 143 -10.82 -14.96 -16.30
N CYS A 144 -11.49 -15.37 -17.39
CA CYS A 144 -12.66 -14.67 -17.92
C CYS A 144 -13.82 -14.64 -16.89
N GLN A 145 -14.15 -15.80 -16.30
CA GLN A 145 -15.14 -15.87 -15.23
C GLN A 145 -14.75 -15.03 -14.00
N VAL A 146 -13.45 -14.97 -13.66
CA VAL A 146 -12.97 -14.12 -12.55
C VAL A 146 -13.13 -12.63 -12.87
N VAL A 147 -12.81 -12.19 -14.08
CA VAL A 147 -12.99 -10.80 -14.50
C VAL A 147 -14.47 -10.42 -14.50
N HIS A 148 -15.37 -11.28 -14.98
CA HIS A 148 -16.81 -11.03 -14.92
C HIS A 148 -17.34 -10.91 -13.48
N LYS A 149 -16.72 -11.57 -12.49
CA LYS A 149 -17.03 -11.34 -11.06
C LYS A 149 -16.46 -10.04 -10.51
N ILE A 150 -15.35 -9.53 -11.04
CA ILE A 150 -14.78 -8.21 -10.68
C ILE A 150 -15.65 -7.09 -11.26
N LEU A 151 -15.91 -7.10 -12.57
CA LEU A 151 -16.72 -6.08 -13.26
C LEU A 151 -18.17 -6.06 -12.76
N GLY A 152 -18.74 -7.24 -12.51
CA GLY A 152 -20.08 -7.42 -11.96
C GLY A 152 -20.23 -7.12 -10.46
N ASN A 153 -19.19 -6.64 -9.77
CA ASN A 153 -19.22 -6.39 -8.33
C ASN A 153 -19.89 -5.04 -8.00
N PRO A 154 -21.04 -5.01 -7.28
CA PRO A 154 -21.70 -3.75 -6.91
C PRO A 154 -20.84 -2.82 -6.03
N SER A 155 -19.93 -3.37 -5.21
CA SER A 155 -19.06 -2.53 -4.37
C SER A 155 -17.97 -1.80 -5.16
N PHE A 156 -17.76 -2.14 -6.44
CA PHE A 156 -16.81 -1.46 -7.33
C PHE A 156 -17.49 -0.51 -8.32
N ALA A 157 -18.83 -0.46 -8.37
CA ALA A 157 -19.59 0.28 -9.39
C ALA A 157 -19.18 1.77 -9.52
N ASN A 158 -18.86 2.43 -8.41
CA ASN A 158 -18.42 3.82 -8.37
C ASN A 158 -16.88 3.99 -8.30
N GLU A 159 -16.13 2.88 -8.24
CA GLU A 159 -14.68 2.82 -8.00
C GLU A 159 -13.91 2.21 -9.19
N MET A 160 -14.55 2.18 -10.36
CA MET A 160 -13.94 1.83 -11.64
C MET A 160 -13.97 3.01 -12.60
N ASP A 161 -12.87 3.21 -13.32
CA ASP A 161 -12.81 4.09 -14.49
C ASP A 161 -12.95 3.22 -15.76
N LEU A 162 -14.07 3.38 -16.48
CA LEU A 162 -14.48 2.47 -17.56
C LEU A 162 -13.93 2.86 -18.95
N SER A 163 -13.51 4.11 -19.11
CA SER A 163 -12.90 4.64 -20.33
C SER A 163 -11.57 5.31 -19.96
N PRO A 164 -10.49 5.14 -20.75
CA PRO A 164 -9.23 5.85 -20.54
C PRO A 164 -9.45 7.36 -20.47
N PHE A 165 -8.64 8.02 -19.66
CA PHE A 165 -8.77 9.46 -19.45
C PHE A 165 -7.43 10.16 -19.26
N GLU A 166 -7.41 11.45 -19.54
CA GLU A 166 -6.34 12.36 -19.18
C GLU A 166 -6.86 13.31 -18.12
N GLU A 167 -6.13 13.46 -17.00
CA GLU A 167 -6.52 14.30 -15.86
C GLU A 167 -5.60 15.51 -15.78
N TYR A 168 -6.17 16.70 -15.61
CA TYR A 168 -5.43 17.96 -15.59
C TYR A 168 -5.88 18.82 -14.41
N SER A 169 -4.95 19.55 -13.80
CA SER A 169 -5.28 20.63 -12.87
C SER A 169 -5.76 21.86 -13.64
N THR A 170 -6.75 22.58 -13.14
CA THR A 170 -7.20 23.83 -13.78
C THR A 170 -6.21 24.98 -13.61
N ASP A 171 -5.53 25.00 -12.46
CA ASP A 171 -4.82 26.17 -11.95
C ASP A 171 -3.51 26.42 -12.74
N ASP A 172 -2.88 25.33 -13.21
CA ASP A 172 -1.63 25.33 -13.96
C ASP A 172 -1.70 24.57 -15.31
N GLN A 173 -2.84 23.95 -15.63
CA GLN A 173 -3.05 23.08 -16.81
C GLN A 173 -2.09 21.88 -16.88
N THR A 174 -1.46 21.43 -15.76
CA THR A 174 -0.53 20.31 -15.79
C THR A 174 -1.24 18.95 -15.73
N ARG A 175 -0.72 18.00 -16.52
CA ARG A 175 -1.15 16.59 -16.53
C ARG A 175 -0.88 15.95 -15.17
N GLN A 176 -1.86 15.20 -14.69
CA GLN A 176 -1.86 14.42 -13.47
C GLN A 176 -1.90 12.92 -13.82
N TYR A 177 -1.03 12.13 -13.21
CA TYR A 177 -1.00 10.67 -13.33
C TYR A 177 -1.40 10.04 -11.99
N LYS A 178 -2.44 9.20 -12.00
CA LYS A 178 -3.12 8.71 -10.78
C LYS A 178 -3.49 7.22 -10.91
N ASP A 179 -4.73 6.92 -11.29
CA ASP A 179 -5.23 5.55 -11.44
C ASP A 179 -4.77 4.96 -12.79
N PHE A 180 -4.76 3.64 -12.98
CA PHE A 180 -4.14 3.03 -14.17
C PHE A 180 -4.69 3.56 -15.51
N MET A 181 -6.00 3.77 -15.59
CA MET A 181 -6.69 4.32 -16.78
C MET A 181 -6.37 5.81 -17.06
N SER A 182 -5.55 6.46 -16.22
CA SER A 182 -4.98 7.80 -16.46
C SER A 182 -3.63 7.79 -17.19
N GLY A 183 -3.03 6.60 -17.33
CA GLY A 183 -1.73 6.41 -17.98
C GLY A 183 -1.83 6.36 -19.51
N ASP A 184 -0.79 6.87 -20.17
CA ASP A 184 -0.76 7.05 -21.62
C ASP A 184 -0.87 5.73 -22.40
N TRP A 185 -0.40 4.60 -21.85
CA TRP A 185 -0.57 3.27 -22.46
C TRP A 185 -2.04 2.85 -22.58
N ALA A 186 -2.87 3.17 -21.57
CA ALA A 186 -4.29 2.83 -21.60
C ALA A 186 -5.05 3.64 -22.65
N TRP A 187 -4.54 4.83 -23.02
CA TRP A 187 -5.02 5.62 -24.13
C TRP A 187 -4.53 5.08 -25.48
N GLU A 188 -3.23 4.82 -25.63
CA GLU A 188 -2.63 4.25 -26.84
C GLU A 188 -3.30 2.92 -27.25
N GLN A 189 -3.55 2.02 -26.31
CA GLN A 189 -4.27 0.77 -26.57
C GLN A 189 -5.70 1.01 -27.05
N ALA A 190 -6.40 2.03 -26.53
CA ALA A 190 -7.77 2.33 -26.90
C ALA A 190 -7.87 2.97 -28.30
N ASP A 191 -6.87 3.74 -28.72
CA ASP A 191 -6.75 4.22 -30.09
C ASP A 191 -6.44 3.06 -31.06
N ILE A 192 -5.49 2.17 -30.72
CA ILE A 192 -5.13 0.97 -31.51
C ILE A 192 -6.34 0.04 -31.69
N ILE A 193 -7.05 -0.28 -30.60
CA ILE A 193 -8.23 -1.17 -30.63
C ILE A 193 -9.32 -0.58 -31.53
N ALA A 194 -9.64 0.70 -31.36
CA ALA A 194 -10.72 1.35 -32.09
C ALA A 194 -10.35 1.81 -33.52
N GLU A 195 -9.11 1.59 -33.96
CA GLU A 195 -8.69 1.67 -35.37
C GLU A 195 -8.56 0.27 -36.02
N GLY A 196 -8.41 -0.79 -35.22
CA GLY A 196 -8.36 -2.17 -35.70
C GLY A 196 -9.72 -2.73 -36.16
N ASP A 197 -10.80 -2.40 -35.46
CA ASP A 197 -12.17 -2.78 -35.85
C ASP A 197 -13.22 -1.77 -35.33
N GLU A 198 -14.09 -1.31 -36.24
CA GLU A 198 -15.22 -0.42 -35.95
C GLU A 198 -16.21 -1.03 -34.96
N SER A 199 -16.33 -2.37 -34.90
CA SER A 199 -17.20 -3.07 -33.93
C SER A 199 -16.81 -2.81 -32.47
N THR A 200 -15.56 -2.40 -32.21
CA THR A 200 -15.07 -2.10 -30.87
C THR A 200 -15.46 -0.72 -30.37
N VAL A 201 -15.85 0.21 -31.26
CA VAL A 201 -16.18 1.60 -30.90
C VAL A 201 -17.34 1.64 -29.90
N GLY A 202 -17.23 2.48 -28.87
CA GLY A 202 -18.17 2.51 -27.75
C GLY A 202 -17.92 1.47 -26.65
N SER A 203 -17.07 0.46 -26.87
CA SER A 203 -16.78 -0.58 -25.88
C SER A 203 -15.99 -0.07 -24.67
N THR A 204 -15.95 -0.91 -23.63
CA THR A 204 -15.18 -0.75 -22.40
C THR A 204 -13.83 -1.45 -22.54
N PHE A 205 -12.72 -0.73 -22.41
CA PHE A 205 -11.39 -1.34 -22.39
C PHE A 205 -11.10 -1.94 -21.02
N VAL A 206 -10.77 -3.23 -20.96
CA VAL A 206 -10.49 -3.95 -19.71
C VAL A 206 -9.07 -4.55 -19.74
N PRO A 207 -8.05 -3.79 -19.30
CA PRO A 207 -6.68 -4.26 -19.24
C PRO A 207 -6.46 -5.21 -18.06
N ILE A 208 -5.91 -6.40 -18.33
CA ILE A 208 -5.70 -7.47 -17.36
C ILE A 208 -4.33 -7.34 -16.69
N ILE A 209 -4.32 -6.97 -15.40
CA ILE A 209 -3.10 -6.90 -14.59
C ILE A 209 -2.83 -8.28 -13.99
N LEU A 210 -1.59 -8.75 -14.09
CA LEU A 210 -1.15 -10.05 -13.57
C LEU A 210 -0.06 -9.89 -12.52
N GLY A 211 0.16 -10.91 -11.70
CA GLY A 211 1.34 -10.97 -10.86
C GLY A 211 1.57 -12.28 -10.13
N SER A 212 2.83 -12.53 -9.75
CA SER A 212 3.28 -13.73 -9.04
C SER A 212 4.39 -13.42 -8.02
N ASP A 213 4.60 -14.35 -7.08
CA ASP A 213 5.77 -14.43 -6.17
C ASP A 213 5.86 -15.87 -5.64
N LYS A 214 6.94 -16.59 -5.98
CA LYS A 214 7.19 -17.95 -5.49
C LYS A 214 7.48 -17.95 -3.98
N THR A 215 6.45 -18.25 -3.18
CA THR A 215 6.47 -18.01 -1.73
C THR A 215 6.69 -19.30 -0.91
N THR A 216 7.74 -19.32 -0.08
CA THR A 216 8.00 -20.41 0.89
C THR A 216 7.09 -20.26 2.12
N VAL A 217 6.41 -21.33 2.54
CA VAL A 217 5.49 -21.33 3.69
C VAL A 217 6.03 -22.03 4.94
N SER A 218 7.04 -22.90 4.82
CA SER A 218 7.70 -23.52 5.98
C SER A 218 9.17 -23.84 5.74
N VAL A 219 10.08 -23.16 6.45
CA VAL A 219 11.53 -23.40 6.40
C VAL A 219 11.95 -24.56 7.32
N ALA A 220 11.42 -24.61 8.54
CA ALA A 220 11.87 -25.56 9.57
C ALA A 220 11.45 -27.03 9.35
N THR A 221 10.51 -27.29 8.44
CA THR A 221 9.87 -28.61 8.27
C THR A 221 9.68 -28.97 6.79
N GLY A 222 10.74 -28.84 5.99
CA GLY A 222 10.83 -29.46 4.65
C GLY A 222 10.61 -28.57 3.43
N ASN A 223 10.83 -27.24 3.52
CA ASN A 223 10.79 -26.30 2.38
C ASN A 223 9.57 -26.47 1.45
N ASN A 224 8.38 -26.37 2.06
CA ASN A 224 7.13 -26.25 1.31
C ASN A 224 7.04 -24.87 0.67
N GLU A 225 6.79 -24.85 -0.64
CA GLU A 225 6.76 -23.67 -1.50
C GLU A 225 5.54 -23.75 -2.41
N TYR A 226 4.95 -22.60 -2.71
CA TYR A 226 3.82 -22.46 -3.62
C TYR A 226 4.06 -21.28 -4.56
N TYR A 227 3.69 -21.43 -5.83
CA TYR A 227 3.84 -20.39 -6.85
C TYR A 227 2.46 -19.89 -7.29
N PRO A 228 1.81 -19.02 -6.50
CA PRO A 228 0.50 -18.47 -6.84
C PRO A 228 0.57 -17.47 -7.99
N LEU A 229 -0.50 -17.43 -8.78
CA LEU A 229 -0.76 -16.45 -9.83
C LEU A 229 -2.00 -15.63 -9.46
N TYR A 230 -1.90 -14.30 -9.57
CA TYR A 230 -2.99 -13.36 -9.31
C TYR A 230 -3.40 -12.60 -10.56
N LEU A 231 -4.65 -12.13 -10.55
CA LEU A 231 -5.24 -11.28 -11.58
C LEU A 231 -5.96 -10.09 -10.94
N SER A 232 -5.94 -8.95 -11.61
CA SER A 232 -6.80 -7.79 -11.40
C SER A 232 -7.15 -7.15 -12.74
N VAL A 233 -7.99 -6.11 -12.73
CA VAL A 233 -8.27 -5.28 -13.93
C VAL A 233 -7.87 -3.83 -13.66
N GLY A 234 -7.26 -3.17 -14.63
CA GLY A 234 -6.79 -1.79 -14.50
C GLY A 234 -7.90 -0.75 -14.37
N ASN A 235 -9.16 -1.11 -14.65
CA ASN A 235 -10.30 -0.22 -14.43
C ASN A 235 -10.52 0.11 -12.95
N VAL A 236 -10.21 -0.82 -12.03
CA VAL A 236 -10.40 -0.59 -10.59
C VAL A 236 -9.36 0.39 -10.07
N ARG A 237 -9.80 1.44 -9.39
CA ARG A 237 -8.91 2.50 -8.88
C ARG A 237 -7.92 2.04 -7.81
N ASN A 238 -6.82 2.77 -7.68
CA ASN A 238 -5.69 2.43 -6.81
C ASN A 238 -6.07 2.30 -5.34
N ASN A 239 -7.07 3.07 -4.87
CA ASN A 239 -7.65 2.97 -3.52
C ASN A 239 -8.22 1.57 -3.25
N VAL A 240 -9.03 1.03 -4.16
CA VAL A 240 -9.70 -0.27 -3.99
C VAL A 240 -8.77 -1.45 -4.23
N GLN A 241 -7.81 -1.33 -5.17
CA GLN A 241 -6.73 -2.30 -5.31
C GLN A 241 -5.94 -2.42 -3.99
N HIS A 242 -5.53 -1.30 -3.40
CA HIS A 242 -4.77 -1.25 -2.15
C HIS A 242 -5.59 -1.65 -0.91
N ALA A 243 -6.91 -1.35 -0.86
CA ALA A 243 -7.79 -1.70 0.26
C ALA A 243 -8.08 -3.20 0.43
N HIS A 244 -7.61 -4.04 -0.51
CA HIS A 244 -7.78 -5.50 -0.51
C HIS A 244 -9.24 -5.99 -0.58
N CYS A 245 -10.15 -5.18 -1.14
CA CYS A 245 -11.59 -5.47 -1.30
C CYS A 245 -11.90 -6.55 -2.37
N ASP A 246 -11.04 -7.55 -2.52
CA ASP A 246 -11.07 -8.62 -3.54
C ASP A 246 -10.91 -8.19 -5.02
N ALA A 247 -10.46 -6.96 -5.29
CA ALA A 247 -10.08 -6.52 -6.64
C ALA A 247 -8.88 -7.28 -7.24
N ILE A 248 -7.98 -7.80 -6.39
CA ILE A 248 -6.91 -8.73 -6.77
C ILE A 248 -7.31 -10.13 -6.33
N VAL A 249 -7.36 -11.06 -7.27
CA VAL A 249 -7.90 -12.41 -7.10
C VAL A 249 -6.82 -13.46 -7.40
N LEU A 250 -6.69 -14.46 -6.53
CA LEU A 250 -5.80 -15.61 -6.76
C LEU A 250 -6.40 -16.52 -7.84
N ILE A 251 -5.83 -16.52 -9.05
CA ILE A 251 -6.33 -17.31 -10.19
C ILE A 251 -5.59 -18.63 -10.40
N GLY A 252 -4.40 -18.83 -9.82
CA GLY A 252 -3.65 -20.07 -10.04
C GLY A 252 -2.65 -20.46 -8.96
N PHE A 253 -2.23 -21.72 -9.01
CA PHE A 253 -1.01 -22.25 -8.40
C PHE A 253 -0.24 -22.99 -9.49
N LEU A 254 0.87 -22.40 -9.92
CA LEU A 254 1.78 -22.92 -10.92
C LEU A 254 2.64 -24.05 -10.31
N ALA A 255 3.04 -25.00 -11.16
CA ALA A 255 3.95 -26.06 -10.74
C ALA A 255 5.37 -25.54 -10.51
N ILE A 256 6.03 -26.04 -9.46
CA ILE A 256 7.45 -25.81 -9.19
C ILE A 256 8.17 -27.15 -9.44
N PRO A 257 8.85 -27.35 -10.59
CA PRO A 257 9.57 -28.59 -10.84
C PRO A 257 10.78 -28.66 -9.91
N LYS A 258 10.97 -29.79 -9.23
CA LYS A 258 12.09 -30.02 -8.31
C LYS A 258 13.01 -31.11 -8.88
N THR A 259 14.30 -30.93 -8.67
CA THR A 259 15.36 -31.81 -9.18
C THR A 259 16.44 -32.02 -8.13
N THR A 260 17.34 -32.99 -8.34
CA THR A 260 18.50 -33.22 -7.49
C THR A 260 19.59 -32.18 -7.75
N ASN A 261 20.51 -31.98 -6.80
CA ASN A 261 21.66 -31.08 -7.00
C ASN A 261 22.49 -31.47 -8.24
N GLU A 262 22.56 -32.76 -8.56
CA GLU A 262 23.24 -33.32 -9.75
C GLU A 262 22.71 -32.77 -11.08
N HIS A 263 21.39 -32.60 -11.20
CA HIS A 263 20.75 -32.05 -12.41
C HIS A 263 20.29 -30.59 -12.21
N SER A 264 20.72 -29.91 -11.14
CA SER A 264 20.31 -28.53 -10.84
C SER A 264 20.90 -27.48 -11.78
N SER A 265 21.93 -27.86 -12.55
CA SER A 265 22.57 -27.07 -13.62
C SER A 265 22.36 -27.67 -15.01
N ASP A 266 21.42 -28.61 -15.17
CA ASP A 266 21.09 -29.23 -16.46
C ASP A 266 20.36 -28.23 -17.36
N ALA A 267 20.89 -27.97 -18.55
CA ALA A 267 20.28 -27.09 -19.55
C ALA A 267 18.87 -27.55 -19.92
N ASN A 268 18.61 -28.86 -20.00
CA ASN A 268 17.29 -29.41 -20.30
C ASN A 268 16.30 -29.15 -19.17
N PHE A 269 16.74 -29.25 -17.90
CA PHE A 269 15.93 -28.92 -16.73
C PHE A 269 15.59 -27.42 -16.72
N HIS A 270 16.55 -26.56 -17.02
CA HIS A 270 16.32 -25.12 -17.10
C HIS A 270 15.36 -24.74 -18.24
N ALA A 271 15.54 -25.32 -19.43
CA ALA A 271 14.63 -25.11 -20.57
C ALA A 271 13.21 -25.60 -20.23
N PHE A 272 13.07 -26.81 -19.69
CA PHE A 272 11.79 -27.35 -19.26
C PHE A 272 11.12 -26.49 -18.16
N HIS A 273 11.87 -26.00 -17.17
CA HIS A 273 11.33 -25.10 -16.15
C HIS A 273 10.78 -23.80 -16.77
N ARG A 274 11.45 -23.21 -17.76
CA ARG A 274 10.94 -22.03 -18.47
C ARG A 274 9.70 -22.37 -19.30
N GLN A 275 9.76 -23.42 -20.11
CA GLN A 275 8.66 -23.89 -20.96
C GLN A 275 7.40 -24.22 -20.14
N LEU A 276 7.56 -24.89 -18.99
CA LEU A 276 6.47 -25.21 -18.05
C LEU A 276 5.77 -23.96 -17.53
N PHE A 277 6.52 -22.92 -17.17
CA PHE A 277 5.96 -21.63 -16.72
C PHE A 277 5.19 -20.93 -17.86
N HIS A 278 5.80 -20.78 -19.04
CA HIS A 278 5.19 -20.06 -20.17
C HIS A 278 3.96 -20.77 -20.73
N SER A 279 4.04 -22.09 -20.92
CA SER A 279 2.91 -22.91 -21.35
C SER A 279 1.76 -22.87 -20.34
N SER A 280 2.07 -22.83 -19.03
CA SER A 280 1.05 -22.72 -18.00
C SER A 280 0.33 -21.37 -18.04
N LEU A 281 1.05 -20.26 -18.21
CA LEU A 281 0.43 -18.94 -18.33
C LEU A 281 -0.42 -18.82 -19.60
N SER A 282 0.08 -19.26 -20.75
CA SER A 282 -0.69 -19.24 -22.01
C SER A 282 -1.96 -20.10 -21.93
N PHE A 283 -1.88 -21.30 -21.34
CA PHE A 283 -3.05 -22.16 -21.13
C PHE A 283 -4.05 -21.57 -20.12
N ILE A 284 -3.60 -20.99 -19.01
CA ILE A 284 -4.52 -20.39 -18.01
C ILE A 284 -5.28 -19.22 -18.63
N LEU A 285 -4.59 -18.34 -19.36
CA LEU A 285 -5.14 -17.09 -19.88
C LEU A 285 -5.93 -17.27 -21.20
N GLN A 286 -5.92 -18.46 -21.80
CA GLN A 286 -6.52 -18.71 -23.13
C GLN A 286 -7.99 -18.31 -23.26
N SER A 287 -8.77 -18.36 -22.17
CA SER A 287 -10.20 -17.99 -22.18
C SER A 287 -10.47 -16.50 -22.39
N LEU A 288 -9.44 -15.64 -22.24
CA LEU A 288 -9.54 -14.20 -22.52
C LEU A 288 -9.37 -13.90 -24.01
N LYS A 289 -8.72 -14.77 -24.79
CA LYS A 289 -8.32 -14.49 -26.19
C LYS A 289 -9.48 -14.11 -27.14
N PRO A 290 -10.67 -14.74 -27.10
CA PRO A 290 -11.76 -14.35 -28.00
C PRO A 290 -12.19 -12.89 -27.81
N ALA A 291 -12.29 -12.46 -26.56
CA ALA A 291 -12.66 -11.11 -26.19
C ALA A 291 -11.49 -10.09 -26.24
N MET A 292 -10.36 -10.44 -26.87
CA MET A 292 -9.28 -9.49 -27.22
C MET A 292 -9.41 -8.93 -28.64
N THR A 293 -10.27 -9.52 -29.48
CA THR A 293 -10.50 -9.05 -30.87
C THR A 293 -11.98 -8.89 -31.22
N THR A 294 -12.90 -9.50 -30.48
CA THR A 294 -14.34 -9.36 -30.68
C THR A 294 -15.00 -8.99 -29.36
N PRO A 295 -15.70 -7.84 -29.22
CA PRO A 295 -16.27 -7.44 -27.94
C PRO A 295 -17.29 -8.43 -27.37
N GLU A 296 -17.24 -8.67 -26.06
CA GLU A 296 -18.21 -9.48 -25.32
C GLU A 296 -19.16 -8.58 -24.51
N VAL A 297 -20.43 -8.97 -24.40
CA VAL A 297 -21.46 -8.22 -23.64
C VAL A 297 -21.47 -8.68 -22.19
N VAL A 298 -20.97 -7.85 -21.27
CA VAL A 298 -20.79 -8.19 -19.85
C VAL A 298 -21.66 -7.30 -18.96
N LYS A 299 -22.25 -7.87 -17.91
CA LYS A 299 -23.00 -7.12 -16.89
C LYS A 299 -22.09 -6.57 -15.79
N TYR A 300 -22.24 -5.28 -15.50
CA TYR A 300 -21.45 -4.55 -14.51
C TYR A 300 -22.20 -4.39 -13.18
N GLY A 301 -21.45 -4.09 -12.12
CA GLY A 301 -21.99 -3.90 -10.75
C GLY A 301 -22.95 -2.73 -10.59
N ASP A 302 -23.00 -1.80 -11.55
CA ASP A 302 -23.98 -0.71 -11.64
C ASP A 302 -25.35 -1.15 -12.21
N GLY A 303 -25.44 -2.41 -12.68
CA GLY A 303 -26.66 -3.01 -13.23
C GLY A 303 -26.81 -2.90 -14.74
N PHE A 304 -25.93 -2.18 -15.44
CA PHE A 304 -25.92 -2.08 -16.90
C PHE A 304 -25.12 -3.23 -17.55
N PHE A 305 -25.44 -3.55 -18.80
CA PHE A 305 -24.52 -4.31 -19.65
C PHE A 305 -23.65 -3.33 -20.44
N ARG A 306 -22.44 -3.76 -20.84
CA ARG A 306 -21.56 -3.03 -21.76
C ARG A 306 -20.84 -4.02 -22.67
N CYS A 307 -20.58 -3.61 -23.90
CA CYS A 307 -19.58 -4.26 -24.73
C CYS A 307 -18.19 -4.03 -24.12
N MET A 308 -17.36 -5.07 -24.09
CA MET A 308 -16.10 -5.12 -23.35
C MET A 308 -15.03 -5.80 -24.21
N ILE A 309 -13.80 -5.27 -24.18
CA ILE A 309 -12.64 -5.83 -24.88
C ILE A 309 -11.40 -5.86 -23.97
N TYR A 310 -10.73 -7.01 -23.93
CA TYR A 310 -9.54 -7.29 -23.14
C TYR A 310 -8.23 -6.91 -23.85
N SER A 311 -7.21 -6.60 -23.06
CA SER A 311 -5.80 -6.72 -23.45
C SER A 311 -4.99 -7.20 -22.24
N LEU A 312 -3.83 -7.82 -22.45
CA LEU A 312 -2.91 -8.10 -21.33
C LEU A 312 -2.21 -6.79 -20.94
N GLY A 313 -2.41 -6.39 -19.68
CA GLY A 313 -1.77 -5.24 -19.06
C GLY A 313 -0.50 -5.63 -18.29
N PRO A 314 -0.06 -4.76 -17.35
CA PRO A 314 1.20 -4.95 -16.66
C PRO A 314 1.31 -6.23 -15.84
N TYR A 315 2.51 -6.79 -15.78
CA TYR A 315 2.85 -7.94 -14.96
C TYR A 315 3.72 -7.52 -13.76
N ILE A 316 3.21 -7.78 -12.55
CA ILE A 316 3.84 -7.48 -11.26
C ILE A 316 4.69 -8.69 -10.81
N ALA A 317 6.00 -8.54 -10.83
CA ALA A 317 6.98 -9.58 -10.53
C ALA A 317 8.26 -8.96 -9.91
N ASP A 318 9.02 -9.74 -9.12
CA ASP A 318 10.37 -9.34 -8.71
C ASP A 318 11.39 -9.51 -9.86
N TYR A 319 12.65 -9.12 -9.67
CA TYR A 319 13.62 -9.15 -10.79
C TYR A 319 13.87 -10.59 -11.30
N GLU A 320 13.97 -11.54 -10.38
CA GLU A 320 14.17 -12.95 -10.68
C GLU A 320 13.00 -13.57 -11.47
N GLU A 321 11.75 -13.15 -11.22
CA GLU A 321 10.58 -13.51 -12.04
C GLU A 321 10.45 -12.65 -13.33
N GLN A 322 10.87 -11.38 -13.34
CA GLN A 322 10.95 -10.56 -14.57
C GLN A 322 11.91 -11.16 -15.61
N VAL A 323 13.06 -11.68 -15.15
CA VAL A 323 14.05 -12.40 -15.98
C VAL A 323 13.43 -13.62 -16.67
N LEU A 324 12.61 -14.37 -15.94
CA LEU A 324 11.86 -15.51 -16.46
C LEU A 324 10.81 -15.07 -17.49
N LEU A 325 9.92 -14.14 -17.12
CA LEU A 325 8.82 -13.64 -17.95
C LEU A 325 9.27 -13.09 -19.31
N THR A 326 10.39 -12.37 -19.33
CA THR A 326 10.92 -11.70 -20.55
C THR A 326 11.92 -12.55 -21.33
N CYS A 327 12.16 -13.81 -20.97
CA CYS A 327 13.16 -14.68 -21.58
C CYS A 327 14.55 -14.03 -21.69
N ILE A 328 15.03 -13.33 -20.63
CA ILE A 328 16.38 -12.74 -20.62
C ILE A 328 17.37 -13.52 -19.75
N VAL A 329 18.66 -13.27 -19.98
CA VAL A 329 19.75 -13.78 -19.14
C VAL A 329 19.86 -12.96 -17.86
N CYS A 330 20.00 -13.62 -16.71
CA CYS A 330 20.13 -12.94 -15.42
C CYS A 330 21.37 -12.02 -15.38
N GLY A 331 21.17 -10.77 -14.93
CA GLY A 331 22.13 -9.68 -14.98
C GLY A 331 21.83 -8.63 -16.06
N TRP A 332 20.90 -8.87 -16.99
CA TRP A 332 20.44 -7.89 -17.98
C TRP A 332 19.17 -7.16 -17.53
N CYS A 333 18.83 -6.05 -18.20
CA CYS A 333 17.54 -5.38 -18.00
C CYS A 333 16.42 -6.07 -18.80
N ALA A 334 15.28 -6.30 -18.15
CA ALA A 334 14.07 -6.88 -18.74
C ALA A 334 13.36 -5.91 -19.71
N ARG A 335 13.55 -4.60 -19.52
CA ARG A 335 12.92 -3.53 -20.32
C ARG A 335 13.77 -3.01 -21.45
N CYS A 336 15.05 -2.67 -21.20
CA CYS A 336 15.91 -2.02 -22.19
C CYS A 336 17.15 -2.85 -22.57
N ARG A 337 17.79 -2.42 -23.65
CA ARG A 337 18.95 -3.05 -24.29
C ARG A 337 20.30 -2.65 -23.69
N ALA A 338 20.32 -2.01 -22.52
CA ALA A 338 21.56 -1.59 -21.87
C ALA A 338 22.48 -2.79 -21.59
N PRO A 339 23.80 -2.68 -21.86
CA PRO A 339 24.71 -3.81 -21.77
C PRO A 339 24.95 -4.22 -20.32
N ARG A 340 25.04 -5.53 -20.05
CA ARG A 340 25.14 -6.10 -18.68
C ARG A 340 26.29 -5.54 -17.83
N ASN A 341 27.37 -5.04 -18.44
CA ASN A 341 28.50 -4.42 -17.75
C ASN A 341 28.33 -2.90 -17.49
N ASN A 342 27.42 -2.23 -18.19
CA ASN A 342 27.18 -0.79 -18.11
C ASN A 342 25.67 -0.46 -18.21
N LEU A 343 24.85 -1.03 -17.32
CA LEU A 343 23.39 -0.84 -17.37
C LEU A 343 22.94 0.62 -17.22
N ASP A 344 23.72 1.50 -16.58
CA ASP A 344 23.34 2.90 -16.39
C ASP A 344 23.40 3.74 -17.69
N GLU A 345 23.96 3.20 -18.78
CA GLU A 345 24.01 3.81 -20.11
C GLU A 345 22.62 4.08 -20.72
N ASP A 346 22.52 5.04 -21.64
CA ASP A 346 21.28 5.30 -22.38
C ASP A 346 21.12 4.28 -23.49
N ALA A 347 20.04 3.49 -23.40
CA ALA A 347 19.76 2.40 -24.32
C ALA A 347 18.28 2.36 -24.68
N LEU A 348 18.00 1.96 -25.92
CA LEU A 348 16.64 1.76 -26.41
C LEU A 348 15.94 0.62 -25.65
N ASP A 349 14.61 0.69 -25.58
CA ASP A 349 13.80 -0.41 -25.05
C ASP A 349 13.93 -1.68 -25.92
N ARG A 350 13.65 -2.83 -25.29
CA ARG A 350 13.44 -4.11 -25.95
C ARG A 350 12.02 -4.12 -26.51
N THR A 351 11.88 -4.53 -27.76
CA THR A 351 10.58 -4.67 -28.41
C THR A 351 10.43 -6.08 -28.97
N ARG A 352 9.20 -6.49 -29.29
CA ARG A 352 8.93 -7.80 -29.87
C ARG A 352 9.64 -7.95 -31.22
N GLU A 353 9.55 -6.91 -32.03
CA GLU A 353 10.07 -6.80 -33.40
C GLU A 353 11.60 -6.85 -33.41
N PHE A 354 12.25 -6.25 -32.40
CA PHE A 354 13.70 -6.35 -32.24
C PHE A 354 14.16 -7.77 -31.90
N ASN A 355 13.42 -8.48 -31.05
CA ASN A 355 13.73 -9.88 -30.75
C ASN A 355 13.46 -10.79 -31.96
N GLU A 356 12.33 -10.59 -32.67
CA GLU A 356 11.97 -11.34 -33.88
C GLU A 356 13.01 -11.14 -34.99
N ALA A 357 13.52 -9.92 -35.21
CA ALA A 357 14.63 -9.67 -36.14
C ALA A 357 15.94 -10.37 -35.71
N LEU A 358 16.26 -10.43 -34.41
CA LEU A 358 17.44 -11.16 -33.93
C LEU A 358 17.31 -12.68 -34.14
N PHE A 359 16.10 -13.24 -34.06
CA PHE A 359 15.84 -14.66 -34.36
C PHE A 359 16.04 -15.01 -35.85
N GLU A 360 15.89 -14.05 -36.76
CA GLU A 360 16.12 -14.25 -38.20
C GLU A 360 17.59 -14.03 -38.60
N GLU A 361 18.28 -13.09 -37.95
CA GLU A 361 19.63 -12.62 -38.35
C GLU A 361 20.80 -13.16 -37.51
N THR A 362 20.57 -13.70 -36.30
CA THR A 362 21.65 -14.10 -35.37
C THR A 362 21.48 -15.51 -34.79
N ASP A 363 22.59 -16.11 -34.34
CA ASP A 363 22.56 -17.41 -33.67
C ASP A 363 22.35 -17.31 -32.14
N MET A 364 22.05 -18.46 -31.54
CA MET A 364 21.65 -18.57 -30.14
C MET A 364 22.74 -18.15 -29.14
N ASP A 365 24.04 -18.32 -29.47
CA ASP A 365 25.14 -17.88 -28.60
C ASP A 365 25.30 -16.35 -28.69
N THR A 366 25.20 -15.76 -29.89
CA THR A 366 25.14 -14.29 -30.06
C THR A 366 23.95 -13.68 -29.32
N MET A 367 22.74 -14.25 -29.45
CA MET A 367 21.56 -13.78 -28.70
C MET A 367 21.78 -13.81 -27.18
N TRP A 368 22.39 -14.88 -26.65
CA TRP A 368 22.66 -15.06 -25.23
C TRP A 368 23.77 -14.14 -24.70
N THR A 369 24.86 -13.99 -25.46
CA THR A 369 26.09 -13.30 -25.02
C THR A 369 26.06 -11.79 -25.27
N GLU A 370 25.63 -11.35 -26.44
CA GLU A 370 25.64 -9.93 -26.84
C GLU A 370 24.35 -9.18 -26.49
N TYR A 371 23.20 -9.87 -26.51
CA TYR A 371 21.87 -9.25 -26.30
C TYR A 371 21.19 -9.68 -24.99
N GLY A 372 21.69 -10.73 -24.34
CA GLY A 372 21.13 -11.26 -23.11
C GLY A 372 19.74 -11.87 -23.27
N ILE A 373 19.44 -12.44 -24.45
CA ILE A 373 18.15 -13.07 -24.77
C ILE A 373 18.30 -14.59 -24.73
N ILE A 374 17.32 -15.27 -24.14
CA ILE A 374 17.22 -16.73 -24.14
C ILE A 374 16.39 -17.14 -25.36
N GLY A 375 17.06 -17.50 -26.45
CA GLY A 375 16.40 -17.86 -27.71
C GLY A 375 15.62 -19.19 -27.69
N ASP A 376 15.71 -20.00 -26.63
CA ASP A 376 15.06 -21.33 -26.58
C ASP A 376 13.56 -21.30 -26.24
N LEU A 377 12.99 -20.10 -26.07
CA LEU A 377 11.61 -19.93 -25.64
C LEU A 377 11.00 -18.58 -26.07
N VAL A 378 9.78 -18.65 -26.61
CA VAL A 378 8.95 -17.48 -26.88
C VAL A 378 8.23 -17.01 -25.59
N PRO A 379 8.21 -15.71 -25.26
CA PRO A 379 7.40 -15.18 -24.15
C PRO A 379 5.91 -15.47 -24.34
N PHE A 380 5.22 -15.93 -23.28
CA PHE A 380 3.82 -16.37 -23.37
C PHE A 380 2.86 -15.29 -23.90
N MET A 381 3.19 -14.01 -23.69
CA MET A 381 2.39 -12.88 -24.18
C MET A 381 2.35 -12.81 -25.71
N ASN A 382 3.33 -13.35 -26.44
CA ASN A 382 3.34 -13.32 -27.90
C ASN A 382 2.17 -14.11 -28.52
N ASP A 383 1.55 -15.02 -27.76
CA ASP A 383 0.36 -15.79 -28.15
C ASP A 383 -0.95 -14.97 -28.03
N PHE A 384 -0.89 -13.70 -27.62
CA PHE A 384 -2.04 -12.83 -27.31
C PHE A 384 -1.95 -11.51 -28.12
N PRO A 385 -3.05 -11.04 -28.75
CA PRO A 385 -3.06 -9.76 -29.47
C PRO A 385 -2.68 -8.58 -28.57
N GLY A 386 -1.97 -7.59 -29.13
CA GLY A 386 -1.59 -6.34 -28.45
C GLY A 386 -0.56 -6.44 -27.32
N ALA A 387 -0.21 -7.64 -26.87
CA ALA A 387 0.63 -7.84 -25.68
C ALA A 387 2.14 -7.86 -26.00
N ASN A 388 2.93 -7.04 -25.28
CA ASN A 388 4.39 -7.03 -25.34
C ASN A 388 4.97 -7.04 -23.92
N ILE A 389 5.54 -8.18 -23.50
CA ILE A 389 6.04 -8.36 -22.12
C ILE A 389 7.11 -7.33 -21.73
N HIS A 390 7.96 -6.87 -22.65
CA HIS A 390 9.02 -5.90 -22.34
C HIS A 390 8.46 -4.51 -22.02
N GLN A 391 7.37 -4.09 -22.69
CA GLN A 391 6.66 -2.87 -22.34
C GLN A 391 5.87 -3.05 -21.03
N LEU A 392 5.39 -4.26 -20.75
CA LEU A 392 4.43 -4.56 -19.68
C LEU A 392 5.04 -5.00 -18.33
N ILE A 393 6.37 -5.08 -18.18
CA ILE A 393 6.98 -5.26 -16.85
C ILE A 393 6.69 -4.05 -15.95
N ALA A 394 6.00 -4.29 -14.83
CA ALA A 394 5.55 -3.28 -13.89
C ALA A 394 6.66 -2.76 -12.93
N LEU A 395 6.31 -1.71 -12.17
CA LEU A 395 7.17 -1.10 -11.16
C LEU A 395 7.11 -1.85 -9.82
N ASP A 396 8.26 -2.17 -9.25
CA ASP A 396 8.33 -2.86 -7.95
C ASP A 396 9.15 -2.08 -6.92
N ILE A 397 8.50 -1.11 -6.26
CA ILE A 397 9.05 -0.31 -5.17
C ILE A 397 9.61 -1.20 -4.03
N LEU A 398 9.05 -2.40 -3.82
CA LEU A 398 9.47 -3.27 -2.73
C LEU A 398 10.73 -4.07 -3.07
N HIS A 399 10.79 -4.70 -4.24
CA HIS A 399 11.95 -5.51 -4.63
C HIS A 399 13.08 -4.69 -5.25
N GLN A 400 12.78 -3.70 -6.10
CA GLN A 400 13.78 -2.84 -6.73
C GLN A 400 14.34 -1.84 -5.71
N LEU A 401 13.50 -0.99 -5.11
CA LEU A 401 13.97 0.16 -4.33
C LEU A 401 14.23 -0.16 -2.84
N ILE A 402 13.26 -0.73 -2.14
CA ILE A 402 13.37 -0.99 -0.68
C ILE A 402 14.32 -2.15 -0.38
N LYS A 403 14.19 -3.27 -1.08
CA LYS A 403 15.09 -4.43 -0.95
C LYS A 403 16.39 -4.22 -1.72
N GLY A 404 16.34 -3.98 -3.03
CA GLY A 404 17.53 -3.78 -3.87
C GLY A 404 18.34 -2.54 -3.47
N CYS A 405 17.97 -1.36 -3.97
CA CYS A 405 18.76 -0.13 -3.82
C CYS A 405 19.11 0.19 -2.36
N PHE A 406 18.14 0.17 -1.45
CA PHE A 406 18.40 0.54 -0.05
C PHE A 406 19.08 -0.59 0.74
N LYS A 407 18.41 -1.73 0.92
CA LYS A 407 18.90 -2.78 1.85
C LYS A 407 20.08 -3.56 1.26
N ASP A 408 19.94 -4.15 0.09
CA ASP A 408 20.92 -5.09 -0.47
C ASP A 408 22.14 -4.37 -1.06
N HIS A 409 22.00 -3.09 -1.45
CA HIS A 409 23.10 -2.29 -2.02
C HIS A 409 23.61 -1.25 -1.00
N LEU A 410 22.90 -0.13 -0.77
CA LEU A 410 23.45 0.99 0.02
C LEU A 410 23.82 0.64 1.46
N VAL A 411 23.00 -0.12 2.20
CA VAL A 411 23.32 -0.49 3.60
C VAL A 411 24.61 -1.32 3.66
N ASP A 412 24.76 -2.28 2.76
CA ASP A 412 25.94 -3.15 2.69
C ASP A 412 27.18 -2.39 2.19
N TRP A 413 27.04 -1.49 1.20
CA TRP A 413 28.14 -0.62 0.73
C TRP A 413 28.63 0.33 1.81
N ILE A 414 27.74 0.87 2.64
CA ILE A 414 28.09 1.72 3.79
C ILE A 414 28.85 0.91 4.86
N CYS A 415 28.43 -0.34 5.11
CA CYS A 415 29.15 -1.24 6.02
C CYS A 415 30.53 -1.63 5.47
N ALA A 416 30.65 -1.83 4.15
CA ALA A 416 31.92 -2.07 3.47
C ALA A 416 32.83 -0.83 3.54
N TYR A 417 32.30 0.38 3.31
CA TYR A 417 33.04 1.64 3.38
C TYR A 417 33.64 1.88 4.77
N ILE A 418 32.84 1.70 5.83
CA ILE A 418 33.29 1.79 7.24
C ILE A 418 34.36 0.73 7.53
N SER A 419 34.23 -0.47 6.96
CA SER A 419 35.20 -1.57 7.14
C SER A 419 36.50 -1.38 6.37
N ALA A 420 36.48 -0.70 5.22
CA ALA A 420 37.66 -0.41 4.40
C ALA A 420 38.48 0.78 4.97
N ASN A 421 37.81 1.80 5.49
CA ASN A 421 38.43 3.05 5.92
C ASN A 421 38.87 3.08 7.39
N HIS A 422 38.49 2.07 8.19
CA HIS A 422 38.89 1.97 9.60
C HIS A 422 39.52 0.62 9.92
N SER A 423 40.30 0.55 11.01
CA SER A 423 40.77 -0.74 11.54
C SER A 423 39.57 -1.58 12.00
N LYS A 424 39.64 -2.92 11.88
CA LYS A 424 38.52 -3.83 12.20
C LYS A 424 37.87 -3.57 13.57
N LYS A 425 38.66 -3.20 14.59
CA LYS A 425 38.14 -2.83 15.92
C LYS A 425 37.34 -1.51 15.90
N ASN A 426 37.79 -0.52 15.15
CA ASN A 426 37.13 0.78 15.03
C ASN A 426 35.90 0.70 14.10
N ALA A 427 35.98 -0.06 13.01
CA ALA A 427 34.83 -0.33 12.13
C ALA A 427 33.69 -0.99 12.92
N ASN A 428 33.97 -2.06 13.67
CA ASN A 428 32.97 -2.68 14.56
C ASN A 428 32.41 -1.69 15.58
N ARG A 429 33.25 -0.87 16.23
CA ARG A 429 32.80 0.16 17.20
C ARG A 429 31.88 1.22 16.57
N ILE A 430 32.11 1.58 15.31
CA ILE A 430 31.27 2.53 14.57
C ILE A 430 29.93 1.88 14.20
N LEU A 431 29.95 0.63 13.73
CA LEU A 431 28.73 -0.13 13.46
C LEU A 431 27.90 -0.32 14.75
N ASP A 432 28.53 -0.67 15.88
CA ASP A 432 27.91 -0.74 17.20
C ASP A 432 27.24 0.59 17.61
N ASP A 433 27.82 1.75 17.25
CA ASP A 433 27.18 3.06 17.54
C ASP A 433 26.06 3.41 16.55
N ILE A 434 26.18 3.07 15.27
CA ILE A 434 25.09 3.21 14.29
C ILE A 434 23.88 2.39 14.75
N ASP A 435 24.10 1.15 15.19
CA ASP A 435 23.07 0.31 15.78
C ASP A 435 22.54 0.89 17.10
N ARG A 436 23.40 1.49 17.93
CA ARG A 436 23.02 2.17 19.15
C ARG A 436 22.14 3.42 18.92
N ARG A 437 22.42 4.20 17.87
CA ARG A 437 21.64 5.36 17.39
C ARG A 437 20.23 4.93 17.00
N ILE A 438 20.14 3.90 16.18
CA ILE A 438 18.85 3.30 15.76
C ILE A 438 18.05 2.81 17.00
N VAL A 439 18.71 2.27 18.03
CA VAL A 439 18.09 1.81 19.28
C VAL A 439 17.60 2.95 20.21
N VAL A 440 18.08 4.20 20.08
CA VAL A 440 17.58 5.32 20.92
C VAL A 440 16.47 6.13 20.29
N VAL A 441 16.14 5.94 19.01
CA VAL A 441 15.01 6.64 18.36
C VAL A 441 13.73 6.44 19.18
N ALA A 442 12.97 7.52 19.36
CA ALA A 442 11.72 7.47 20.12
C ALA A 442 10.67 6.58 19.41
N PRO A 443 9.71 6.00 20.14
CA PRO A 443 8.61 5.29 19.51
C PRO A 443 7.71 6.25 18.74
N PHE A 444 7.17 5.82 17.60
CA PHE A 444 6.20 6.57 16.82
C PHE A 444 5.20 5.61 16.16
N THR A 445 3.96 6.05 15.96
CA THR A 445 2.90 5.18 15.43
C THR A 445 3.22 4.77 13.99
N GLY A 446 3.23 3.47 13.69
CA GLY A 446 3.64 2.96 12.38
C GLY A 446 5.15 2.99 12.10
N LEU A 447 5.99 3.36 13.09
CA LEU A 447 7.44 3.16 13.06
C LEU A 447 7.82 1.95 13.90
N GLN A 448 8.34 0.91 13.26
CA GLN A 448 8.81 -0.28 13.98
C GLN A 448 10.09 0.05 14.77
N CYS A 449 10.09 -0.26 16.07
CA CYS A 449 11.26 -0.07 16.93
C CYS A 449 12.31 -1.17 16.71
N PHE A 450 13.58 -0.84 16.97
CA PHE A 450 14.74 -1.70 16.69
C PHE A 450 15.53 -2.04 17.97
N PRO A 451 15.17 -3.10 18.75
CA PRO A 451 15.81 -3.38 20.04
C PRO A 451 17.30 -3.78 19.97
N GLN A 452 17.78 -4.16 18.78
CA GLN A 452 19.16 -4.63 18.52
C GLN A 452 19.79 -3.95 17.30
N GLY A 453 19.29 -2.77 16.92
CA GLY A 453 19.69 -2.09 15.67
C GLY A 453 19.39 -2.96 14.44
N ARG A 454 20.37 -3.09 13.55
CA ARG A 454 20.32 -3.82 12.27
C ARG A 454 20.59 -5.32 12.39
N HIS A 455 20.83 -5.86 13.58
CA HIS A 455 21.20 -7.27 13.79
C HIS A 455 20.04 -8.28 13.64
N PHE A 456 19.30 -8.21 12.52
CA PHE A 456 18.25 -9.15 12.19
C PHE A 456 18.82 -10.47 11.64
N LYS A 457 18.28 -11.61 12.12
CA LYS A 457 18.56 -12.93 11.53
C LYS A 457 17.88 -13.13 10.17
N GLN A 458 16.78 -12.42 9.92
CA GLN A 458 16.07 -12.37 8.66
C GLN A 458 15.35 -11.02 8.59
N TRP A 459 15.50 -10.30 7.49
CA TRP A 459 14.84 -9.01 7.27
C TRP A 459 13.54 -9.23 6.51
N THR A 460 12.44 -8.64 6.98
CA THR A 460 11.23 -8.44 6.17
C THR A 460 11.34 -7.14 5.39
N GLY A 461 10.48 -6.97 4.37
CA GLY A 461 10.40 -5.70 3.64
C GLY A 461 9.90 -4.53 4.49
N ASP A 462 9.30 -4.79 5.65
CA ASP A 462 8.73 -3.78 6.53
C ASP A 462 9.74 -3.35 7.61
N ASP A 463 10.65 -4.24 8.03
CA ASP A 463 11.90 -3.88 8.73
C ASP A 463 12.74 -2.92 7.87
N SER A 464 12.91 -3.22 6.58
CA SER A 464 13.61 -2.33 5.64
C SER A 464 12.96 -0.95 5.54
N LYS A 465 11.62 -0.89 5.36
CA LYS A 465 10.88 0.40 5.35
C LYS A 465 11.10 1.19 6.63
N ALA A 466 11.01 0.55 7.80
CA ALA A 466 11.20 1.23 9.08
C ALA A 466 12.65 1.73 9.25
N LEU A 467 13.64 0.99 8.74
CA LEU A 467 15.04 1.39 8.83
C LEU A 467 15.35 2.59 7.93
N MET A 468 14.78 2.65 6.71
CA MET A 468 14.91 3.80 5.80
C MET A 468 14.61 5.13 6.51
N LYS A 469 13.58 5.15 7.36
CA LYS A 469 13.10 6.33 8.11
C LYS A 469 14.07 6.82 9.19
N VAL A 470 15.11 6.08 9.55
CA VAL A 470 16.02 6.43 10.66
C VAL A 470 17.51 6.34 10.29
N TYR A 471 17.87 5.51 9.31
CA TYR A 471 19.27 5.18 9.02
C TYR A 471 20.13 6.37 8.60
N ILE A 472 19.57 7.32 7.86
CA ILE A 472 20.27 8.53 7.43
C ILE A 472 20.79 9.36 8.63
N THR A 473 20.03 9.42 9.74
CA THR A 473 20.49 10.08 10.97
C THR A 473 21.59 9.29 11.68
N ALA A 474 21.49 7.96 11.68
CA ALA A 474 22.42 7.10 12.39
C ALA A 474 23.86 7.21 11.82
N ILE A 475 24.00 7.40 10.51
CA ILE A 475 25.32 7.43 9.85
C ILE A 475 25.99 8.81 9.79
N LYS A 476 25.27 9.94 9.94
CA LYS A 476 25.86 11.29 9.86
C LYS A 476 26.96 11.46 10.92
N GLY A 477 28.14 11.90 10.49
CA GLY A 477 29.36 11.96 11.30
C GLY A 477 30.27 10.71 11.22
N TYR A 478 29.83 9.60 10.62
CA TYR A 478 30.65 8.40 10.40
C TYR A 478 30.95 8.09 8.93
N VAL A 479 30.38 8.85 8.00
CA VAL A 479 30.59 8.75 6.55
C VAL A 479 30.69 10.15 5.93
N PRO A 480 31.30 10.30 4.72
CA PRO A 480 31.27 11.55 3.97
C PRO A 480 29.86 12.07 3.69
N ALA A 481 29.73 13.39 3.49
CA ALA A 481 28.45 14.03 3.19
C ALA A 481 27.80 13.46 1.93
N GLU A 482 28.59 13.05 0.95
CA GLU A 482 28.18 12.43 -0.31
C GLU A 482 27.43 11.10 -0.08
N ILE A 483 27.82 10.30 0.92
CA ILE A 483 27.08 9.09 1.29
C ILE A 483 25.72 9.45 1.90
N VAL A 484 25.67 10.48 2.76
CA VAL A 484 24.41 10.98 3.35
C VAL A 484 23.48 11.53 2.27
N ARG A 485 24.03 12.29 1.32
CA ARG A 485 23.31 12.88 0.17
C ARG A 485 22.85 11.82 -0.84
N THR A 486 23.61 10.74 -1.04
CA THR A 486 23.17 9.57 -1.82
C THR A 486 21.92 8.94 -1.21
N LEU A 487 21.92 8.73 0.12
CA LEU A 487 20.76 8.20 0.83
C LEU A 487 19.57 9.16 0.79
N ARG A 488 19.80 10.47 1.01
CA ARG A 488 18.76 11.50 0.84
C ARG A 488 18.12 11.43 -0.54
N ALA A 489 18.91 11.41 -1.61
CA ALA A 489 18.39 11.37 -2.97
C ALA A 489 17.54 10.10 -3.25
N LEU A 490 17.97 8.93 -2.77
CA LEU A 490 17.16 7.71 -2.86
C LEU A 490 15.88 7.80 -2.01
N LEU A 491 15.93 8.42 -0.82
CA LEU A 491 14.76 8.61 0.04
C LEU A 491 13.75 9.59 -0.58
N ASP A 492 14.21 10.75 -1.05
CA ASP A 492 13.39 11.74 -1.78
C ASP A 492 12.67 11.04 -2.94
N PHE A 493 13.42 10.38 -3.84
CA PHE A 493 12.88 9.60 -4.96
C PHE A 493 11.86 8.56 -4.49
N CYS A 494 12.18 7.77 -3.45
CA CYS A 494 11.29 6.74 -2.90
C CYS A 494 9.97 7.27 -2.33
N TYR A 495 9.89 8.54 -1.93
CA TYR A 495 8.65 9.15 -1.42
C TYR A 495 7.88 9.84 -2.53
N LEU A 496 8.57 10.50 -3.46
CA LEU A 496 7.97 11.10 -4.66
C LEU A 496 7.24 10.05 -5.52
N VAL A 497 7.87 8.91 -5.84
CA VAL A 497 7.24 7.83 -6.63
C VAL A 497 6.12 7.07 -5.90
N ARG A 498 5.80 7.45 -4.66
CA ARG A 498 4.70 6.89 -3.85
C ARG A 498 3.56 7.89 -3.62
N ARG A 499 3.65 9.13 -4.12
CA ARG A 499 2.51 10.07 -4.08
C ARG A 499 1.31 9.44 -4.80
N HIS A 500 0.10 9.71 -4.28
CA HIS A 500 -1.14 9.16 -4.86
C HIS A 500 -1.47 9.76 -6.23
N ILE A 501 -1.01 10.98 -6.49
CA ILE A 501 -1.06 11.68 -7.77
C ILE A 501 0.36 12.16 -8.08
N ILE A 502 0.81 11.98 -9.31
CA ILE A 502 2.11 12.46 -9.78
C ILE A 502 1.85 13.44 -10.94
N SER A 503 2.06 14.73 -10.68
CA SER A 503 1.95 15.79 -11.68
C SER A 503 3.18 15.84 -12.60
N ALA A 504 3.09 16.59 -13.71
CA ALA A 504 4.25 16.91 -14.54
C ALA A 504 5.41 17.55 -13.74
N LYS A 505 5.12 18.36 -12.72
CA LYS A 505 6.13 18.91 -11.79
C LYS A 505 6.73 17.81 -10.91
N ALA A 506 5.91 16.92 -10.34
CA ALA A 506 6.41 15.81 -9.52
C ALA A 506 7.28 14.83 -10.34
N LEU A 507 7.03 14.65 -11.64
CA LEU A 507 7.93 13.91 -12.53
C LEU A 507 9.31 14.58 -12.66
N GLN A 508 9.38 15.91 -12.73
CA GLN A 508 10.67 16.63 -12.72
C GLN A 508 11.40 16.47 -11.37
N GLU A 509 10.67 16.54 -10.26
CA GLU A 509 11.23 16.27 -8.91
C GLU A 509 11.79 14.84 -8.79
N ILE A 510 11.15 13.86 -9.43
CA ILE A 510 11.59 12.45 -9.51
C ILE A 510 12.86 12.31 -10.36
N GLU A 511 12.89 12.94 -11.54
CA GLU A 511 14.02 12.91 -12.47
C GLU A 511 15.27 13.62 -11.89
N ASP A 512 15.09 14.74 -11.19
CA ASP A 512 16.13 15.44 -10.42
C ASP A 512 16.62 14.61 -9.21
N ALA A 513 15.73 13.96 -8.46
CA ALA A 513 16.14 13.07 -7.37
C ALA A 513 16.99 11.87 -7.87
N LEU A 514 16.67 11.31 -9.05
CA LEU A 514 17.51 10.31 -9.72
C LEU A 514 18.88 10.88 -10.14
N ALA A 515 18.92 12.07 -10.73
CA ALA A 515 20.16 12.72 -11.13
C ALA A 515 21.09 12.98 -9.92
N ARG A 516 20.53 13.45 -8.79
CA ARG A 516 21.27 13.56 -7.51
C ARG A 516 21.81 12.21 -7.04
N PHE A 517 21.00 11.16 -7.11
CA PHE A 517 21.40 9.82 -6.68
C PHE A 517 22.58 9.28 -7.51
N TYR A 518 22.49 9.34 -8.84
CA TYR A 518 23.56 8.89 -9.75
C TYR A 518 24.84 9.72 -9.66
N ASN A 519 24.73 11.02 -9.32
CA ASN A 519 25.88 11.88 -9.03
C ASN A 519 26.56 11.53 -7.70
N TYR A 520 25.80 11.41 -6.60
CA TYR A 520 26.42 11.19 -5.28
C TYR A 520 26.90 9.74 -5.06
N GLN A 521 26.27 8.72 -5.68
CA GLN A 521 26.68 7.31 -5.51
C GLN A 521 28.14 7.05 -5.92
N GLN A 522 28.73 7.90 -6.76
CA GLN A 522 30.12 7.81 -7.22
C GLN A 522 31.14 7.77 -6.06
N VAL A 523 30.77 8.24 -4.87
CA VAL A 523 31.56 8.11 -3.63
C VAL A 523 31.91 6.65 -3.27
N PHE A 524 31.13 5.66 -3.71
CA PHE A 524 31.41 4.24 -3.47
C PHE A 524 32.44 3.63 -4.44
N MET A 525 32.73 4.30 -5.55
CA MET A 525 33.76 3.95 -6.55
C MET A 525 35.03 4.81 -6.48
N SER A 526 34.95 6.00 -5.87
CA SER A 526 36.04 6.98 -5.89
C SER A 526 36.86 6.99 -4.58
N GLY A 527 38.09 7.52 -4.68
CA GLY A 527 39.06 7.55 -3.58
C GLY A 527 39.94 6.30 -3.50
N ASP A 528 40.83 6.27 -2.52
CA ASP A 528 41.91 5.26 -2.39
C ASP A 528 41.43 3.81 -2.16
N LYS A 529 40.14 3.63 -1.84
CA LYS A 529 39.53 2.35 -1.46
C LYS A 529 38.10 2.24 -1.99
N PRO A 530 37.91 1.99 -3.31
CA PRO A 530 36.60 1.68 -3.86
C PRO A 530 36.01 0.46 -3.16
N VAL A 531 34.70 0.50 -2.88
CA VAL A 531 33.94 -0.61 -2.28
C VAL A 531 32.93 -1.22 -3.25
N VAL A 532 32.70 -0.58 -4.39
CA VAL A 532 31.88 -1.06 -5.51
C VAL A 532 32.74 -1.10 -6.77
N ALA A 533 32.62 -2.18 -7.56
CA ALA A 533 33.36 -2.35 -8.83
C ALA A 533 32.52 -2.00 -10.07
N THR A 534 31.19 -2.07 -9.98
CA THR A 534 30.25 -1.60 -11.01
C THR A 534 28.90 -1.25 -10.36
N PHE A 535 28.21 -0.22 -10.86
CA PHE A 535 26.82 0.08 -10.50
C PHE A 535 25.80 -0.69 -11.37
N SER A 536 26.30 -1.50 -12.32
CA SER A 536 25.51 -2.29 -13.26
C SER A 536 24.74 -3.42 -12.56
N LEU A 537 23.67 -3.04 -11.87
CA LEU A 537 22.86 -3.88 -10.99
C LEU A 537 21.38 -3.72 -11.37
N PRO A 538 20.73 -4.74 -11.95
CA PRO A 538 19.39 -4.60 -12.54
C PRO A 538 18.33 -4.00 -11.62
N ARG A 539 18.34 -4.33 -10.31
CA ARG A 539 17.39 -3.78 -9.32
C ARG A 539 17.56 -2.28 -9.06
N GLN A 540 18.74 -1.72 -9.33
CA GLN A 540 19.06 -0.29 -9.17
C GLN A 540 18.93 0.47 -10.49
N HIS A 541 19.38 -0.12 -11.60
CA HIS A 541 19.08 0.35 -12.95
C HIS A 541 17.56 0.49 -13.18
N ALA A 542 16.74 -0.40 -12.61
CA ALA A 542 15.28 -0.32 -12.68
C ALA A 542 14.70 1.05 -12.28
N ALA A 543 15.39 1.81 -11.41
CA ALA A 543 14.98 3.17 -11.02
C ALA A 543 14.90 4.15 -12.22
N LYS A 544 15.75 3.97 -13.23
CA LYS A 544 15.79 4.75 -14.48
C LYS A 544 14.47 4.70 -15.27
N HIS A 545 13.70 3.61 -15.10
CA HIS A 545 12.44 3.37 -15.81
C HIS A 545 11.19 3.93 -15.10
N TYR A 546 11.32 4.46 -13.87
CA TYR A 546 10.16 4.98 -13.13
C TYR A 546 9.50 6.17 -13.84
N PRO A 547 10.21 7.18 -14.36
CA PRO A 547 9.56 8.33 -14.99
C PRO A 547 8.80 7.99 -16.28
N SER A 548 9.25 7.01 -17.07
CA SER A 548 8.52 6.55 -18.27
C SER A 548 7.33 5.66 -17.89
N LEU A 549 7.51 4.76 -16.93
CA LEU A 549 6.43 3.87 -16.46
C LEU A 549 5.30 4.59 -15.72
N ILE A 550 5.58 5.70 -15.02
CA ILE A 550 4.55 6.55 -14.42
C ILE A 550 3.68 7.21 -15.50
N ARG A 551 4.29 7.68 -16.60
CA ARG A 551 3.56 8.24 -17.74
C ARG A 551 2.68 7.17 -18.41
N LEU A 552 3.25 5.99 -18.68
CA LEU A 552 2.52 4.87 -19.29
C LEU A 552 1.36 4.33 -18.43
N PHE A 553 1.55 4.16 -17.11
CA PHE A 553 0.66 3.34 -16.26
C PHE A 553 0.05 4.07 -15.04
N GLY A 554 0.26 5.38 -14.88
CA GLY A 554 -0.24 6.12 -13.72
C GLY A 554 0.65 6.02 -12.47
N ALA A 555 0.10 6.35 -11.31
CA ALA A 555 0.85 6.33 -10.04
C ALA A 555 1.18 4.87 -9.63
N PRO A 556 2.44 4.55 -9.23
CA PRO A 556 2.89 3.16 -9.05
C PRO A 556 2.20 2.37 -7.93
N ASN A 557 1.41 3.03 -7.08
CA ASN A 557 0.77 2.44 -5.91
C ASN A 557 -0.24 1.32 -6.24
N GLY A 558 -0.81 1.29 -7.46
CA GLY A 558 -1.66 0.18 -7.94
C GLY A 558 -0.88 -1.01 -8.51
N LEU A 559 0.34 -0.81 -8.99
CA LEU A 559 1.09 -1.83 -9.75
C LEU A 559 2.28 -2.45 -9.01
N CYS A 560 2.36 -2.24 -7.69
CA CYS A 560 3.49 -2.68 -6.86
C CYS A 560 3.25 -4.06 -6.21
N SER A 561 4.29 -4.89 -6.13
CA SER A 561 4.26 -6.21 -5.44
C SER A 561 3.87 -6.16 -3.96
N SER A 562 3.84 -4.97 -3.36
CA SER A 562 3.29 -4.76 -2.02
C SER A 562 1.83 -5.24 -1.89
N ILE A 563 1.01 -5.12 -2.94
CA ILE A 563 -0.41 -5.48 -2.91
C ILE A 563 -0.58 -6.99 -3.08
N THR A 564 0.14 -7.61 -4.02
CA THR A 564 0.19 -9.08 -4.15
C THR A 564 0.70 -9.68 -2.85
N LYS A 565 1.84 -9.20 -2.29
CA LYS A 565 2.43 -9.64 -1.00
C LYS A 565 1.41 -9.67 0.15
N CYS A 566 0.52 -8.69 0.23
CA CYS A 566 -0.54 -8.68 1.24
C CYS A 566 -1.63 -9.73 0.93
N LYS A 567 -1.98 -9.95 -0.34
CA LYS A 567 -2.84 -11.07 -0.75
C LYS A 567 -2.21 -12.44 -0.46
N HIS A 568 -0.89 -12.65 -0.59
CA HIS A 568 -0.22 -13.91 -0.21
C HIS A 568 -0.43 -14.30 1.25
N ILE A 569 -0.60 -13.33 2.15
CA ILE A 569 -0.88 -13.62 3.56
C ILE A 569 -2.23 -14.33 3.65
N LYS A 570 -3.29 -13.71 3.12
CA LYS A 570 -4.67 -14.23 3.14
C LYS A 570 -4.92 -15.45 2.24
N ALA A 571 -4.26 -15.53 1.09
CA ALA A 571 -4.57 -16.50 0.03
C ALA A 571 -3.62 -17.71 0.00
N VAL A 572 -2.49 -17.66 0.71
CA VAL A 572 -1.52 -18.77 0.77
C VAL A 572 -1.11 -19.08 2.21
N LYS A 573 -0.62 -18.09 2.96
CA LYS A 573 0.01 -18.34 4.27
C LYS A 573 -1.02 -18.66 5.36
N GLU A 574 -2.19 -18.03 5.35
CA GLU A 574 -3.30 -18.32 6.28
C GLU A 574 -4.03 -19.65 5.96
N PRO A 575 -4.43 -19.94 4.71
CA PRO A 575 -4.92 -21.26 4.32
C PRO A 575 -3.93 -22.38 4.63
N TRP A 576 -2.63 -22.18 4.37
CA TRP A 576 -1.61 -23.15 4.76
C TRP A 576 -1.51 -23.28 6.29
N ARG A 577 -1.58 -22.18 7.06
CA ARG A 577 -1.60 -22.19 8.53
C ARG A 577 -2.75 -23.05 9.07
N CYS A 578 -3.95 -22.94 8.49
CA CYS A 578 -5.15 -23.67 8.88
C CYS A 578 -5.17 -25.15 8.41
N SER A 579 -4.47 -25.49 7.33
CA SER A 579 -4.35 -26.87 6.83
C SER A 579 -3.68 -27.83 7.82
N ASN A 580 -3.94 -29.13 7.65
CA ASN A 580 -3.27 -30.21 8.39
C ASN A 580 -1.80 -30.46 7.99
N LYS A 581 -1.23 -29.63 7.11
CA LYS A 581 0.14 -29.69 6.53
C LYS A 581 0.42 -30.85 5.58
N PHE A 582 -0.38 -31.92 5.59
CA PHE A 582 -0.22 -33.06 4.68
C PHE A 582 -0.93 -32.79 3.34
N GLN A 583 -0.18 -32.77 2.23
CA GLN A 583 -0.69 -32.45 0.88
C GLN A 583 -1.60 -31.20 0.87
N ALA A 584 -1.16 -30.14 1.55
CA ALA A 584 -2.00 -29.02 1.96
C ALA A 584 -2.68 -28.23 0.82
N LEU A 585 -2.21 -28.35 -0.43
CA LEU A 585 -2.74 -27.57 -1.57
C LEU A 585 -4.25 -27.74 -1.72
N SER A 586 -4.79 -28.96 -1.73
CA SER A 586 -6.24 -29.20 -1.90
C SER A 586 -7.09 -28.54 -0.80
N GLN A 587 -6.57 -28.51 0.43
CA GLN A 587 -7.20 -27.82 1.56
C GLN A 587 -7.13 -26.29 1.38
N MET A 588 -6.01 -25.77 0.87
CA MET A 588 -5.84 -24.35 0.56
C MET A 588 -6.75 -23.88 -0.57
N LEU A 589 -6.88 -24.66 -1.66
CA LEU A 589 -7.81 -24.40 -2.76
C LEU A 589 -9.25 -24.25 -2.26
N ARG A 590 -9.73 -25.23 -1.46
CA ARG A 590 -11.08 -25.19 -0.87
C ARG A 590 -11.25 -24.05 0.12
N THR A 591 -10.25 -23.77 0.97
CA THR A 591 -10.28 -22.66 1.92
C THR A 591 -10.43 -21.32 1.19
N ASN A 592 -9.64 -21.09 0.14
CA ASN A 592 -9.74 -19.92 -0.71
C ASN A 592 -11.10 -19.81 -1.41
N GLN A 593 -11.62 -20.92 -1.94
CA GLN A 593 -12.94 -20.94 -2.57
C GLN A 593 -14.05 -20.58 -1.57
N HIS A 594 -14.00 -21.14 -0.35
CA HIS A 594 -14.94 -20.82 0.73
C HIS A 594 -14.87 -19.35 1.17
N LEU A 595 -13.66 -18.78 1.33
CA LEU A 595 -13.49 -17.36 1.67
C LEU A 595 -14.06 -16.43 0.59
N ASN A 596 -13.77 -16.69 -0.70
CA ASN A 596 -14.29 -15.90 -1.81
C ASN A 596 -15.83 -15.97 -1.89
N LYS A 597 -16.41 -17.16 -1.68
CA LYS A 597 -17.87 -17.35 -1.63
C LYS A 597 -18.49 -16.51 -0.50
N ILE A 598 -17.94 -16.55 0.72
CA ILE A 598 -18.44 -15.77 1.85
C ILE A 598 -18.31 -14.26 1.61
N ALA A 599 -17.20 -13.80 1.03
CA ALA A 599 -16.98 -12.39 0.70
C ALA A 599 -18.00 -11.87 -0.33
N ALA A 600 -18.21 -12.61 -1.42
CA ALA A 600 -19.19 -12.26 -2.44
C ALA A 600 -20.63 -12.26 -1.89
N ALA A 601 -20.97 -13.19 -0.99
CA ALA A 601 -22.26 -13.20 -0.31
C ALA A 601 -22.45 -12.00 0.63
N HIS A 602 -21.38 -11.51 1.29
CA HIS A 602 -21.44 -10.27 2.07
C HIS A 602 -21.87 -9.10 1.19
N VAL A 603 -21.19 -8.91 0.04
CA VAL A 603 -21.48 -7.81 -0.88
C VAL A 603 -22.88 -7.92 -1.48
N ASP A 604 -23.32 -9.12 -1.84
CA ASP A 604 -24.69 -9.36 -2.31
C ASP A 604 -25.74 -8.95 -1.25
N PHE A 605 -25.65 -9.50 -0.03
CA PHE A 605 -26.58 -9.15 1.07
C PHE A 605 -26.49 -7.66 1.46
N GLU A 606 -25.32 -7.01 1.35
CA GLU A 606 -25.15 -5.58 1.59
C GLU A 606 -25.80 -4.73 0.49
N SER A 607 -25.62 -5.09 -0.79
CA SER A 607 -26.27 -4.43 -1.94
C SER A 607 -27.80 -4.54 -1.89
N ARG A 608 -28.30 -5.69 -1.41
CA ARG A 608 -29.73 -5.93 -1.12
C ARG A 608 -30.20 -5.29 0.20
N LYS A 609 -29.33 -4.54 0.90
CA LYS A 609 -29.57 -3.79 2.16
C LYS A 609 -29.93 -4.66 3.37
N MET A 610 -29.66 -5.96 3.30
CA MET A 610 -29.99 -6.97 4.31
C MET A 610 -29.01 -7.00 5.50
N LEU A 611 -27.86 -6.34 5.39
CA LEU A 611 -26.82 -6.26 6.44
C LEU A 611 -26.86 -4.97 7.27
N ARG A 612 -28.01 -4.30 7.32
CA ARG A 612 -28.22 -3.11 8.17
C ARG A 612 -28.14 -3.48 9.66
N GLY A 613 -27.55 -2.58 10.46
CA GLY A 613 -27.45 -2.73 11.90
C GLY A 613 -26.55 -3.88 12.35
N ASN A 614 -26.92 -4.53 13.45
CA ASN A 614 -26.33 -5.77 13.93
C ASN A 614 -27.44 -6.83 14.14
N CYS A 615 -27.07 -8.10 14.32
CA CYS A 615 -28.06 -9.18 14.41
C CYS A 615 -29.12 -8.99 15.50
N LEU A 616 -28.80 -8.27 16.59
CA LEU A 616 -29.76 -7.96 17.64
C LEU A 616 -30.72 -6.84 17.24
N SER A 617 -30.25 -5.78 16.57
CA SER A 617 -31.16 -4.74 16.05
C SER A 617 -32.10 -5.31 14.99
N SER A 618 -31.60 -6.11 14.04
CA SER A 618 -32.43 -6.78 13.03
C SER A 618 -33.50 -7.68 13.67
N ALA A 619 -33.15 -8.42 14.73
CA ALA A 619 -34.11 -9.26 15.46
C ALA A 619 -35.16 -8.44 16.22
N ILE A 620 -34.78 -7.28 16.78
CA ILE A 620 -35.71 -6.32 17.40
C ILE A 620 -36.63 -5.71 16.34
N ASP A 621 -36.11 -5.32 15.17
CA ASP A 621 -36.88 -4.74 14.08
C ASP A 621 -37.90 -5.76 13.51
N ILE A 622 -37.50 -7.03 13.36
CA ILE A 622 -38.40 -8.12 12.95
C ILE A 622 -39.46 -8.39 14.03
N LEU A 623 -39.09 -8.41 15.31
CA LEU A 623 -40.06 -8.54 16.40
C LEU A 623 -41.05 -7.37 16.42
N ALA A 624 -40.57 -6.13 16.25
CA ALA A 624 -41.41 -4.94 16.18
C ALA A 624 -42.38 -4.99 14.99
N GLN A 625 -41.92 -5.42 13.80
CA GLN A 625 -42.79 -5.62 12.63
C GLN A 625 -43.81 -6.74 12.85
N THR A 626 -43.41 -7.84 13.49
CA THR A 626 -44.30 -8.97 13.81
C THR A 626 -45.37 -8.60 14.83
N MET A 627 -45.04 -7.71 15.79
CA MET A 627 -46.00 -7.21 16.79
C MET A 627 -46.85 -6.03 16.26
N ALA A 628 -46.34 -5.24 15.32
CA ALA A 628 -47.10 -4.18 14.65
C ALA A 628 -48.16 -4.72 13.66
N ALA A 629 -48.01 -5.97 13.19
CA ALA A 629 -48.99 -6.62 12.32
C ALA A 629 -50.39 -6.81 12.96
N ASP A 630 -50.51 -6.66 14.29
CA ASP A 630 -51.79 -6.68 15.03
C ASP A 630 -52.32 -5.26 15.38
N SER A 631 -51.64 -4.17 14.96
CA SER A 631 -52.11 -2.79 15.22
C SER A 631 -51.73 -1.81 14.10
N ASP A 632 -52.73 -1.41 13.31
CA ASP A 632 -52.57 -0.66 12.07
C ASP A 632 -52.25 0.84 12.28
N ASN A 633 -51.48 1.41 11.34
CA ASN A 633 -51.20 2.84 11.12
C ASN A 633 -50.55 3.69 12.25
N HIS A 634 -49.32 4.16 12.01
CA HIS A 634 -49.10 5.53 11.50
C HIS A 634 -47.68 5.74 10.93
N GLU A 635 -47.56 6.66 9.97
CA GLU A 635 -46.30 7.08 9.34
C GLU A 635 -45.52 8.08 10.23
N ASP A 636 -44.18 8.07 10.15
CA ASP A 636 -43.39 9.32 10.17
C ASP A 636 -42.06 9.15 9.40
N ASN A 637 -41.46 10.27 8.96
CA ASN A 637 -40.56 10.34 7.82
C ASN A 637 -39.14 10.79 8.21
N GLY A 638 -38.29 9.83 8.61
CA GLY A 638 -36.92 10.08 9.07
C GLY A 638 -35.89 10.34 7.95
N GLY A 639 -35.69 11.60 7.57
CA GLY A 639 -34.75 12.00 6.52
C GLY A 639 -33.28 11.68 6.83
N ASN A 640 -32.65 10.85 5.99
CA ASN A 640 -31.23 10.47 6.13
C ASN A 640 -30.29 11.53 5.51
N ALA A 641 -29.87 12.51 6.32
CA ALA A 641 -28.91 13.55 5.92
C ALA A 641 -27.46 13.01 5.83
N GLY A 642 -27.17 12.26 4.76
CA GLY A 642 -25.81 11.81 4.42
C GLY A 642 -24.94 12.93 3.84
N SER A 643 -24.46 13.85 4.69
CA SER A 643 -23.56 14.92 4.26
C SER A 643 -22.09 14.47 4.23
N ASN A 644 -21.56 14.22 3.02
CA ASN A 644 -20.12 14.35 2.81
C ASN A 644 -19.74 15.83 2.97
N VAL A 645 -18.83 16.14 3.89
CA VAL A 645 -18.23 17.47 4.08
C VAL A 645 -16.70 17.29 4.14
N PRO A 646 -15.88 18.16 3.52
CA PRO A 646 -14.43 17.99 3.50
C PRO A 646 -13.74 18.21 4.85
N HIS A 647 -12.44 17.89 4.85
CA HIS A 647 -11.40 18.15 5.85
C HIS A 647 -11.73 19.13 6.99
N GLU A 648 -12.01 18.60 8.18
CA GLU A 648 -11.94 19.34 9.45
C GLU A 648 -11.17 18.51 10.49
N VAL A 649 -9.96 18.97 10.86
CA VAL A 649 -9.08 18.27 11.82
C VAL A 649 -9.57 18.53 13.24
N THR A 650 -10.49 17.70 13.73
CA THR A 650 -11.05 17.88 15.08
C THR A 650 -10.16 17.30 16.18
N MET A 651 -9.37 18.16 16.81
CA MET A 651 -8.58 17.85 18.02
C MET A 651 -9.50 17.80 19.26
N LYS A 652 -9.45 16.71 20.04
CA LYS A 652 -10.30 16.54 21.24
C LYS A 652 -9.52 16.01 22.43
N LEU A 653 -9.59 16.74 23.55
CA LEU A 653 -9.03 16.29 24.84
C LEU A 653 -9.70 15.00 25.32
N SER A 654 -8.94 14.17 26.04
CA SER A 654 -9.45 12.92 26.61
C SER A 654 -10.68 13.14 27.52
N ARG A 655 -11.71 12.29 27.39
CA ARG A 655 -13.06 12.45 28.00
C ARG A 655 -13.10 12.63 29.52
N THR A 656 -12.01 12.40 30.25
CA THR A 656 -11.96 12.55 31.71
C THR A 656 -10.66 13.27 32.12
N PRO A 657 -10.72 14.45 32.75
CA PRO A 657 -9.52 15.11 33.28
C PRO A 657 -8.91 14.29 34.42
N GLN A 658 -7.58 14.30 34.53
CA GLN A 658 -6.87 13.43 35.46
C GLN A 658 -6.95 13.99 36.89
N ARG A 659 -7.81 13.37 37.70
CA ARG A 659 -8.17 13.82 39.06
C ARG A 659 -6.99 13.95 40.02
N ARG A 660 -5.87 13.25 39.77
CA ARG A 660 -4.64 13.28 40.60
C ARG A 660 -3.58 14.33 40.19
N ARG A 661 -3.78 15.06 39.09
CA ARG A 661 -2.90 16.18 38.66
C ARG A 661 -3.29 17.47 39.41
N SER A 662 -2.47 18.51 39.29
CA SER A 662 -2.75 19.85 39.83
C SER A 662 -4.04 20.47 39.27
N HIS A 663 -4.74 21.23 40.11
CA HIS A 663 -6.04 21.85 39.80
C HIS A 663 -5.98 23.38 39.68
N THR A 664 -4.79 23.99 39.77
CA THR A 664 -4.55 25.45 39.68
C THR A 664 -3.25 25.71 38.92
N LEU A 665 -3.14 26.86 38.23
CA LEU A 665 -1.93 27.21 37.45
C LEU A 665 -0.65 27.22 38.31
N PRO A 666 -0.61 27.81 39.53
CA PRO A 666 0.61 27.80 40.34
C PRO A 666 1.03 26.41 40.82
N ALA A 667 0.08 25.50 41.05
CA ALA A 667 0.41 24.12 41.41
C ALA A 667 0.94 23.34 40.19
N LEU A 668 0.32 23.52 39.02
CA LEU A 668 0.78 22.89 37.78
C LEU A 668 2.17 23.40 37.37
N ALA A 669 2.44 24.71 37.54
CA ALA A 669 3.74 25.33 37.31
C ALA A 669 4.88 24.60 38.05
N VAL A 670 4.64 24.27 39.33
CA VAL A 670 5.57 23.49 40.15
C VAL A 670 5.62 22.02 39.70
N GLU A 671 4.49 21.43 39.32
CA GLU A 671 4.39 20.03 38.91
C GLU A 671 5.13 19.72 37.59
N ILE A 672 5.15 20.66 36.64
CA ILE A 672 5.84 20.51 35.35
C ILE A 672 7.17 21.27 35.26
N GLY A 673 7.57 22.00 36.31
CA GLY A 673 8.82 22.78 36.36
C GLY A 673 8.82 24.10 35.57
N VAL A 674 7.66 24.55 35.07
CA VAL A 674 7.51 25.79 34.29
C VAL A 674 6.95 26.89 35.21
N PHE A 675 7.83 27.52 35.98
CA PHE A 675 7.43 28.42 37.08
C PHE A 675 6.72 29.70 36.62
N ASN A 676 6.91 30.14 35.37
CA ASN A 676 6.24 31.29 34.76
C ASN A 676 4.92 30.96 34.05
N LEU A 677 4.38 29.74 34.21
CA LEU A 677 3.13 29.29 33.55
C LEU A 677 1.92 30.22 33.78
N VAL A 678 1.88 30.90 34.94
CA VAL A 678 0.83 31.89 35.25
C VAL A 678 0.92 33.09 34.30
N ASP A 679 2.12 33.67 34.18
CA ASP A 679 2.39 34.84 33.33
C ASP A 679 2.15 34.51 31.84
N LEU A 680 2.63 33.34 31.39
CA LEU A 680 2.39 32.80 30.04
C LEU A 680 0.89 32.65 29.73
N THR A 681 0.09 32.23 30.71
CA THR A 681 -1.36 32.11 30.54
C THR A 681 -2.01 33.49 30.39
N TRP A 682 -1.57 34.50 31.15
CA TRP A 682 -2.10 35.86 31.06
C TRP A 682 -1.72 36.56 29.75
N TRP A 683 -0.50 36.34 29.24
CA TRP A 683 -0.08 36.83 27.92
C TRP A 683 -0.88 36.17 26.78
N PHE A 684 -1.03 34.84 26.80
CA PHE A 684 -1.88 34.14 25.82
C PHE A 684 -3.33 34.62 25.86
N LEU A 685 -3.90 34.80 27.06
CA LEU A 685 -5.22 35.41 27.22
C LEU A 685 -5.31 36.79 26.57
N PHE A 686 -4.29 37.64 26.72
CA PHE A 686 -4.28 38.95 26.07
C PHE A 686 -4.41 38.81 24.54
N GLY A 687 -3.59 37.95 23.91
CA GLY A 687 -3.66 37.72 22.46
C GLY A 687 -5.01 37.16 22.00
N GLN A 688 -5.62 36.24 22.75
CA GLN A 688 -6.94 35.67 22.43
C GLN A 688 -8.10 36.66 22.57
N TYR A 689 -7.94 37.77 23.30
CA TYR A 689 -8.95 38.84 23.40
C TYR A 689 -8.66 40.04 22.50
N ASN A 690 -7.45 40.18 21.96
CA ASN A 690 -7.02 41.33 21.16
C ASN A 690 -6.28 40.85 19.88
N PRO A 691 -6.95 40.11 18.97
CA PRO A 691 -6.31 39.53 17.79
C PRO A 691 -5.75 40.59 16.81
N ASP A 692 -6.30 41.81 16.83
CA ASP A 692 -5.87 42.92 15.97
C ASP A 692 -4.62 43.68 16.51
N ASP A 693 -4.06 43.28 17.66
CA ASP A 693 -2.92 43.96 18.29
C ASP A 693 -1.58 43.35 17.81
N ALA A 694 -0.92 44.01 16.85
CA ALA A 694 0.28 43.52 16.17
C ALA A 694 1.58 43.54 17.01
N ARG A 695 1.49 43.38 18.33
CA ARG A 695 2.63 43.31 19.27
C ARG A 695 2.73 41.91 19.86
N ASP A 696 3.95 41.43 20.12
CA ASP A 696 4.15 40.19 20.86
C ASP A 696 3.48 40.32 22.25
N PRO A 697 2.54 39.43 22.62
CA PRO A 697 1.92 39.46 23.93
C PRO A 697 2.91 39.48 25.09
N MET A 698 4.10 38.87 24.94
CA MET A 698 5.15 38.85 25.98
C MET A 698 5.82 40.22 26.21
N GLU A 699 5.72 41.17 25.27
CA GLU A 699 6.15 42.56 25.49
C GLU A 699 5.14 43.36 26.34
N ILE A 700 3.91 42.85 26.52
CA ILE A 700 2.83 43.55 27.19
C ILE A 700 2.95 43.37 28.71
N CYS A 701 2.88 44.47 29.45
CA CYS A 701 2.99 44.43 30.90
C CYS A 701 1.86 43.59 31.52
N LEU A 702 2.23 42.65 32.41
CA LEU A 702 1.31 41.76 33.15
C LEU A 702 0.24 42.47 34.00
N SER A 703 0.31 43.79 34.15
CA SER A 703 -0.75 44.61 34.74
C SER A 703 -1.92 44.90 33.78
N ASN A 704 -1.67 44.85 32.47
CA ASN A 704 -2.67 45.02 31.40
C ASN A 704 -3.24 43.69 30.90
N CYS A 705 -2.65 42.55 31.30
CA CYS A 705 -3.04 41.23 30.83
C CYS A 705 -4.27 40.69 31.58
N PRO A 706 -5.20 39.97 30.91
CA PRO A 706 -6.35 39.35 31.58
C PRO A 706 -5.88 38.27 32.57
N ARG A 707 -6.28 38.40 33.84
CA ARG A 707 -5.87 37.47 34.89
C ARG A 707 -6.82 36.28 34.99
N TYR A 708 -6.23 35.10 35.13
CA TYR A 708 -6.95 33.87 35.44
C TYR A 708 -6.37 33.20 36.70
N ASP A 709 -7.10 33.29 37.80
CA ASP A 709 -6.82 32.61 39.08
C ASP A 709 -7.75 31.39 39.30
N GLY A 710 -8.43 30.94 38.24
CA GLY A 710 -9.45 29.89 38.31
C GLY A 710 -8.89 28.47 38.38
N ARG A 711 -9.80 27.51 38.57
CA ARG A 711 -9.47 26.07 38.55
C ARG A 711 -9.14 25.64 37.11
N ILE A 712 -8.13 24.79 36.94
CA ILE A 712 -7.79 24.18 35.66
C ILE A 712 -8.06 22.67 35.66
N ASN A 713 -8.23 22.11 34.46
CA ASN A 713 -8.31 20.67 34.24
C ASN A 713 -7.09 20.22 33.42
N VAL A 714 -6.40 19.19 33.87
CA VAL A 714 -5.18 18.67 33.23
C VAL A 714 -5.46 17.30 32.63
N TYR A 715 -4.98 17.11 31.40
CA TYR A 715 -5.24 15.92 30.60
C TYR A 715 -3.93 15.21 30.27
N ASN A 716 -3.98 13.88 30.18
CA ASN A 716 -2.80 13.06 29.84
C ASN A 716 -2.66 12.83 28.33
N SER A 717 -3.69 13.17 27.54
CA SER A 717 -3.68 13.08 26.08
C SER A 717 -4.79 13.91 25.44
N ALA A 718 -4.53 14.37 24.22
CA ALA A 718 -5.53 14.71 23.22
C ALA A 718 -5.60 13.61 22.16
N CYS A 719 -6.69 13.57 21.38
CA CYS A 719 -6.89 12.67 20.26
C CYS A 719 -7.23 13.51 19.01
N ALA A 720 -6.48 13.29 17.93
CA ALA A 720 -6.76 13.82 16.61
C ALA A 720 -7.55 12.77 15.82
N ARG A 721 -8.53 13.19 15.00
CA ARG A 721 -9.26 12.27 14.10
C ARG A 721 -8.77 12.35 12.66
N PHE A 722 -7.57 11.84 12.41
CA PHE A 722 -7.04 11.59 11.06
C PHE A 722 -7.59 10.29 10.46
N PHE A 723 -7.33 10.04 9.16
CA PHE A 723 -7.65 8.78 8.48
C PHE A 723 -6.60 7.66 8.74
N ALA A 724 -5.93 7.70 9.90
CA ALA A 724 -5.03 6.69 10.40
C ALA A 724 -5.07 6.68 11.94
N PRO A 725 -4.95 5.52 12.62
CA PRO A 725 -4.89 5.48 14.08
C PRO A 725 -3.55 6.01 14.59
N SER A 726 -3.60 6.87 15.62
CA SER A 726 -2.42 7.44 16.29
C SER A 726 -2.38 7.03 17.77
N ASP A 727 -1.32 6.36 18.21
CA ASP A 727 -0.90 6.33 19.61
C ASP A 727 -0.03 7.55 19.94
N LEU A 728 0.28 7.73 21.23
CA LEU A 728 0.99 8.89 21.80
C LEU A 728 2.24 9.29 21.01
N SER A 729 2.28 10.55 20.54
CA SER A 729 3.48 11.26 20.10
C SER A 729 3.62 12.54 20.91
N ASP A 730 4.82 12.82 21.40
CA ASP A 730 5.13 14.02 22.20
C ASP A 730 5.33 15.27 21.35
N CYS A 731 5.36 15.15 20.01
CA CYS A 731 5.71 16.26 19.10
C CYS A 731 4.70 16.44 17.94
N VAL A 732 4.54 17.70 17.49
CA VAL A 732 3.53 18.13 16.52
C VAL A 732 4.01 19.27 15.62
N PHE A 733 3.34 19.46 14.48
CA PHE A 733 3.36 20.67 13.64
C PHE A 733 2.21 21.60 14.04
N VAL A 734 2.44 22.91 13.99
CA VAL A 734 1.56 23.99 14.49
C VAL A 734 1.48 25.13 13.47
N THR A 735 0.28 25.54 13.07
CA THR A 735 0.10 26.69 12.16
C THR A 735 0.36 28.00 12.89
N THR A 736 1.22 28.88 12.35
CA THR A 736 1.62 30.15 13.00
C THR A 736 0.79 31.37 12.59
N ASN A 737 0.17 31.36 11.41
CA ASN A 737 -0.75 32.40 10.93
C ASN A 737 -2.16 31.84 10.75
N ALA A 738 -3.18 32.64 11.05
CA ALA A 738 -4.59 32.30 10.82
C ALA A 738 -5.13 32.78 9.46
N ASP A 739 -4.46 33.74 8.83
CA ASP A 739 -4.96 34.46 7.64
C ASP A 739 -4.58 33.80 6.30
N ASP A 740 -3.72 32.76 6.30
CA ASP A 740 -3.23 32.08 5.10
C ASP A 740 -3.46 30.56 5.17
N LEU A 741 -4.70 30.16 4.89
CA LEU A 741 -5.16 28.76 4.95
C LEU A 741 -4.71 27.88 3.77
N ASP A 742 -4.13 28.48 2.71
CA ASP A 742 -3.60 27.77 1.54
C ASP A 742 -2.07 27.53 1.63
N ALA A 743 -1.38 28.15 2.61
CA ALA A 743 0.04 27.96 2.86
C ALA A 743 0.35 26.52 3.32
N THR A 744 1.07 25.77 2.49
CA THR A 744 1.26 24.32 2.61
C THR A 744 2.71 23.88 2.83
N ASP A 745 3.63 24.83 2.99
CA ASP A 745 5.06 24.56 3.28
C ASP A 745 5.42 24.68 4.76
N MET A 746 6.62 24.22 5.13
CA MET A 746 7.13 24.30 6.50
C MET A 746 7.38 25.72 7.03
N HIS A 747 7.32 26.78 6.22
CA HIS A 747 7.42 28.16 6.74
C HIS A 747 6.11 28.63 7.37
N ALA A 748 4.98 27.95 7.10
CA ALA A 748 3.72 28.12 7.83
C ALA A 748 3.64 27.33 9.15
N PHE A 749 4.61 26.43 9.43
CA PHE A 749 4.52 25.45 10.52
C PHE A 749 5.66 25.50 11.55
N ASP A 750 5.27 25.75 12.80
CA ASP A 750 6.05 25.58 14.01
C ASP A 750 6.08 24.10 14.46
N ILE A 751 7.20 23.56 14.93
CA ILE A 751 7.29 22.20 15.49
C ILE A 751 7.47 22.17 17.02
N THR A 752 6.45 21.68 17.74
CA THR A 752 6.42 21.64 19.21
C THR A 752 6.86 20.29 19.78
N ARG A 753 7.52 20.30 20.95
CA ARG A 753 7.43 19.21 21.93
C ARG A 753 6.40 19.58 23.00
N ILE A 754 5.27 18.87 23.06
CA ILE A 754 4.17 19.15 23.98
C ILE A 754 4.54 18.67 25.39
N LEU A 755 4.73 19.61 26.33
CA LEU A 755 5.08 19.29 27.72
C LEU A 755 3.86 18.98 28.59
N ALA A 756 2.70 19.57 28.30
CA ALA A 756 1.44 19.25 28.96
C ALA A 756 0.22 19.71 28.14
N PHE A 757 -0.80 18.86 28.02
CA PHE A 757 -2.13 19.29 27.58
C PHE A 757 -2.91 19.86 28.78
N PHE A 758 -3.16 21.17 28.75
CA PHE A 758 -4.05 21.85 29.68
C PHE A 758 -5.08 22.68 28.92
N ALA A 759 -6.22 22.90 29.58
CA ALA A 759 -7.23 23.84 29.11
C ALA A 759 -7.94 24.49 30.31
N PHE A 760 -8.42 25.70 30.09
CA PHE A 760 -9.15 26.51 31.07
C PHE A 760 -10.37 27.16 30.40
N THR A 761 -11.35 27.56 31.22
CA THR A 761 -12.57 28.23 30.74
C THR A 761 -12.63 29.62 31.36
N CYS A 762 -12.70 30.65 30.52
CA CYS A 762 -12.70 32.03 30.94
C CYS A 762 -14.04 32.47 31.56
N GLN A 763 -14.05 33.68 32.15
CA GLN A 763 -15.25 34.24 32.80
C GLN A 763 -16.40 34.54 31.80
N ASP A 764 -16.11 34.58 30.50
CA ASP A 764 -17.09 34.69 29.40
C ASP A 764 -17.57 33.32 28.86
N GLY A 765 -17.01 32.21 29.36
CA GLY A 765 -17.34 30.85 28.95
C GLY A 765 -16.47 30.25 27.84
N LYS A 766 -15.51 30.99 27.25
CA LYS A 766 -14.61 30.45 26.20
C LYS A 766 -13.55 29.50 26.76
N HIS A 767 -13.14 28.49 25.98
CA HIS A 767 -12.27 27.39 26.42
C HIS A 767 -11.06 27.20 25.48
N PHE A 768 -9.83 27.29 26.01
CA PHE A 768 -8.59 27.43 25.20
C PHE A 768 -7.46 26.41 25.55
N PRO A 769 -6.81 25.76 24.55
CA PRO A 769 -5.60 24.88 24.71
C PRO A 769 -4.24 25.41 24.08
N CYS A 770 -3.09 24.67 24.08
CA CYS A 770 -1.68 25.24 24.13
C CYS A 770 -0.43 24.52 23.40
N ALA A 771 0.46 25.16 22.54
CA ALA A 771 1.76 24.67 21.86
C ALA A 771 2.87 25.74 21.31
N ILE A 772 3.95 25.42 20.47
CA ILE A 772 5.15 26.28 19.96
C ILE A 772 6.12 25.70 18.79
N GLY A 773 7.16 26.37 18.15
CA GLY A 773 8.15 25.74 17.16
C GLY A 773 9.37 26.48 16.40
N ASN A 774 10.06 25.87 15.35
CA ASN A 774 11.14 26.46 14.41
C ASN A 774 11.81 25.63 13.17
N HIS A 775 12.91 26.15 12.51
CA HIS A 775 13.60 25.96 11.14
C HIS A 775 14.65 24.78 10.76
N PRO A 776 15.33 24.69 9.54
CA PRO A 776 16.02 23.46 8.97
C PRO A 776 17.59 23.25 8.78
N ASP A 777 18.02 22.01 8.36
CA ASP A 777 19.40 21.51 8.02
C ASP A 777 19.67 21.30 6.50
N GLU A 778 20.85 21.73 6.02
CA GLU A 778 21.24 21.69 4.59
C GLU A 778 21.53 20.29 4.02
N ASP A 779 22.32 19.45 4.72
CA ASP A 779 22.81 18.17 4.21
C ASP A 779 21.68 17.15 4.06
N MET A 780 20.85 17.03 5.09
CA MET A 780 19.78 16.05 5.16
C MET A 780 18.48 16.54 4.51
N GLY A 781 18.28 17.85 4.39
CA GLY A 781 16.98 18.41 4.02
C GLY A 781 15.88 18.03 5.01
N MET A 782 16.26 17.83 6.29
CA MET A 782 15.35 17.60 7.42
C MET A 782 15.41 18.82 8.33
N TRP A 783 14.29 19.14 8.99
CA TRP A 783 14.26 20.36 9.79
C TRP A 783 15.05 20.17 11.10
N MET A 784 15.77 21.19 11.62
CA MET A 784 16.78 21.04 12.67
C MET A 784 16.38 21.84 13.92
N VAL A 785 15.50 21.24 14.71
CA VAL A 785 14.92 21.90 15.88
C VAL A 785 15.86 21.78 17.10
N GLN A 786 16.00 22.89 17.81
CA GLN A 786 16.61 22.94 19.14
C GLN A 786 15.55 23.41 20.14
N PRO A 787 15.64 23.04 21.43
CA PRO A 787 14.84 23.71 22.45
C PRO A 787 15.15 25.21 22.39
N ALA A 788 14.16 26.01 22.02
CA ALA A 788 14.27 27.46 22.05
C ALA A 788 14.59 27.91 23.50
N ASN A 789 15.42 28.94 23.65
CA ASN A 789 15.77 29.49 24.95
C ASN A 789 15.60 31.02 24.91
N LEU A 790 15.11 31.57 26.02
CA LEU A 790 15.12 33.01 26.27
C LEU A 790 16.57 33.53 26.36
N PRO A 791 16.81 34.85 26.21
CA PRO A 791 18.17 35.45 26.25
C PRO A 791 18.96 35.24 27.56
N ASN A 792 18.30 34.72 28.61
CA ASN A 792 18.89 34.32 29.89
C ASN A 792 19.33 32.84 29.93
N CYS A 793 19.26 32.11 28.81
CA CYS A 793 19.48 30.67 28.66
C CYS A 793 18.54 29.75 29.47
N SER A 794 17.36 30.24 29.88
CA SER A 794 16.25 29.36 30.32
C SER A 794 15.39 28.96 29.11
N PRO A 795 14.75 27.77 29.10
CA PRO A 795 13.95 27.35 27.96
C PRO A 795 12.79 28.32 27.69
N TYR A 796 12.47 28.50 26.41
CA TYR A 796 11.31 29.25 25.96
C TYR A 796 10.07 28.37 26.06
N TYR A 797 9.03 28.90 26.70
CA TYR A 797 7.75 28.23 26.91
C TYR A 797 6.65 29.19 26.45
N ALA A 798 5.68 28.68 25.68
CA ALA A 798 4.55 29.45 25.19
C ALA A 798 3.29 28.56 25.07
N VAL A 799 2.20 29.17 24.60
CA VAL A 799 0.81 28.72 24.83
C VAL A 799 -0.02 29.15 23.61
N ILE A 800 -0.41 28.22 22.73
CA ILE A 800 -1.19 28.47 21.47
C ILE A 800 -2.27 27.40 21.19
N HIS A 801 -3.36 27.72 20.50
CA HIS A 801 -4.59 26.90 20.44
C HIS A 801 -4.42 25.42 20.01
N LEU A 802 -5.24 24.49 20.55
CA LEU A 802 -5.20 23.08 20.10
C LEU A 802 -5.54 22.94 18.60
N ASP A 803 -6.41 23.81 18.09
CA ASP A 803 -6.85 23.79 16.70
C ASP A 803 -5.79 24.33 15.74
N SER A 804 -4.72 24.97 16.26
CA SER A 804 -3.51 25.27 15.51
C SER A 804 -2.61 24.05 15.33
N ILE A 805 -2.87 22.90 16.00
CA ILE A 805 -2.09 21.67 15.79
C ILE A 805 -2.54 20.99 14.49
N TYR A 806 -1.66 21.02 13.49
CA TYR A 806 -1.93 20.48 12.16
C TYR A 806 -1.71 18.96 12.07
N HIS A 807 -0.54 18.48 12.51
CA HIS A 807 -0.19 17.05 12.41
C HIS A 807 0.84 16.60 13.47
N THR A 808 1.07 15.30 13.64
CA THR A 808 2.12 14.77 14.52
C THR A 808 3.50 14.82 13.86
N ALA A 809 4.51 15.28 14.60
CA ALA A 809 5.90 15.31 14.16
C ALA A 809 6.72 14.21 14.87
N HIS A 810 7.74 13.69 14.19
CA HIS A 810 8.69 12.73 14.78
C HIS A 810 10.10 13.31 14.83
N LEU A 811 10.67 13.39 16.03
CA LEU A 811 12.01 13.92 16.25
C LEU A 811 13.03 12.81 16.48
N ILE A 812 14.18 12.89 15.80
CA ILE A 812 15.35 12.00 15.97
C ILE A 812 16.54 12.85 16.44
N PRO A 813 17.35 12.43 17.42
CA PRO A 813 18.46 13.27 17.90
C PRO A 813 19.51 13.65 16.86
N VAL A 814 20.06 14.85 17.01
CA VAL A 814 21.35 15.22 16.41
C VAL A 814 22.46 14.57 17.23
N TYR A 815 23.07 13.53 16.68
CA TYR A 815 24.15 12.79 17.33
C TYR A 815 25.50 13.51 17.18
N GLY A 816 26.30 13.52 18.26
CA GLY A 816 27.69 13.96 18.22
C GLY A 816 28.65 12.90 17.68
N MET A 817 29.95 13.10 17.90
CA MET A 817 30.99 12.11 17.54
C MET A 817 31.18 11.02 18.60
N ASP A 818 30.73 11.27 19.84
CA ASP A 818 30.82 10.37 20.99
C ASP A 818 29.85 9.18 20.93
N HIS A 819 30.23 8.07 21.56
CA HIS A 819 29.43 6.84 21.60
C HIS A 819 28.27 6.94 22.59
N ILE A 820 27.05 6.56 22.16
CA ILE A 820 25.82 6.82 22.91
C ILE A 820 25.67 5.92 24.16
N PRO A 821 25.67 6.49 25.38
CA PRO A 821 25.61 5.73 26.64
C PRO A 821 24.42 4.76 26.72
N ARG A 822 24.66 3.53 27.21
CA ARG A 822 23.65 2.43 27.24
C ARG A 822 22.46 2.68 28.17
N ASN A 823 22.52 3.67 29.06
CA ASN A 823 21.44 4.10 29.95
C ASN A 823 20.38 4.99 29.27
N ILE A 824 20.70 5.62 28.14
CA ILE A 824 19.70 6.32 27.32
C ILE A 824 18.74 5.27 26.70
N LYS A 825 17.44 5.54 26.69
CA LYS A 825 16.37 4.69 26.18
C LYS A 825 15.43 5.54 25.31
N PRO A 826 14.62 4.95 24.42
CA PRO A 826 13.63 5.69 23.64
C PRO A 826 12.76 6.67 24.47
N HIS A 827 12.36 6.26 25.68
CA HIS A 827 11.51 7.06 26.59
C HIS A 827 12.22 8.20 27.35
N ASN A 828 13.54 8.34 27.29
CA ASN A 828 14.27 9.49 27.85
C ASN A 828 15.19 10.16 26.82
N CYS A 829 14.98 9.84 25.53
CA CYS A 829 15.80 10.32 24.43
C CYS A 829 15.67 11.84 24.26
N TYR A 830 14.45 12.38 24.37
CA TYR A 830 14.17 13.82 24.25
C TYR A 830 14.74 14.67 25.39
N ASP A 831 15.22 14.06 26.47
CA ASP A 831 15.86 14.75 27.61
C ASP A 831 17.39 14.56 27.62
N ALA A 832 17.92 13.69 26.76
CA ALA A 832 19.34 13.34 26.70
C ALA A 832 20.13 14.08 25.62
N PHE A 833 19.45 14.70 24.64
CA PHE A 833 20.07 15.39 23.50
C PHE A 833 19.59 16.85 23.40
N ARG A 834 20.44 17.71 22.80
CA ARG A 834 20.24 19.17 22.76
C ARG A 834 19.60 19.69 21.47
N ALA A 835 19.49 18.85 20.44
CA ALA A 835 18.98 19.19 19.13
C ALA A 835 18.44 17.93 18.45
N PHE A 836 17.46 18.08 17.55
CA PHE A 836 16.78 16.98 16.88
C PHE A 836 16.52 17.30 15.41
N TYR A 837 16.65 16.29 14.55
CA TYR A 837 16.14 16.30 13.19
C TYR A 837 14.65 15.95 13.20
N VAL A 838 13.87 16.72 12.45
CA VAL A 838 12.47 16.47 12.11
C VAL A 838 12.45 15.43 11.00
N ASN A 839 11.94 14.25 11.30
CA ASN A 839 11.93 13.13 10.37
C ASN A 839 10.81 13.28 9.33
N LYS A 840 11.05 14.05 8.27
CA LYS A 840 10.11 14.15 7.14
C LYS A 840 9.81 12.78 6.51
N TYR A 841 10.70 11.81 6.64
CA TYR A 841 10.47 10.45 6.14
C TYR A 841 9.60 9.59 7.07
N VAL A 842 9.07 10.09 8.20
CA VAL A 842 8.31 9.23 9.13
C VAL A 842 7.01 8.68 8.52
N ASP A 843 6.35 9.43 7.65
CA ASP A 843 5.20 9.02 6.83
C ASP A 843 5.07 9.93 5.59
N HIS A 844 3.97 9.84 4.84
CA HIS A 844 3.76 10.64 3.63
C HIS A 844 3.35 12.09 3.90
N HIS A 845 2.59 12.37 4.95
CA HIS A 845 2.16 13.73 5.28
C HIS A 845 3.32 14.53 5.86
N ALA A 846 4.11 13.93 6.76
CA ALA A 846 5.36 14.51 7.24
C ALA A 846 6.37 14.78 6.11
N PHE A 847 6.34 13.99 5.03
CA PHE A 847 7.18 14.25 3.85
C PHE A 847 6.65 15.43 3.04
N GLU A 848 5.34 15.46 2.75
CA GLU A 848 4.72 16.53 1.97
C GLU A 848 4.80 17.90 2.66
N ILE A 849 4.62 17.96 3.99
CA ILE A 849 4.79 19.18 4.80
C ILE A 849 6.23 19.70 4.75
N ALA A 850 7.22 18.83 4.99
CA ALA A 850 8.62 19.21 5.24
C ALA A 850 9.58 18.90 4.07
N SER A 851 9.05 18.84 2.85
CA SER A 851 9.74 18.36 1.64
C SER A 851 10.93 19.20 1.21
#